data_AF-A0A523BP15-F1
#
_entry.id   AF-A0A523BP15-F1
#
_cell.length_a   1.000
_cell.length_b   1.000
_cell.length_c   1.000
_cell.angle_alpha   90.00
_cell.angle_beta   90.00
_cell.angle_gamma   90.00
#
_symmetry.space_group_name_H-M   'P 1'
#
loop_
_entity.id
_entity.type
_entity.pdbx_description
1 polymer ?
#
loop_
_entity_poly.entity_id
_entity_poly.type
_entity_poly.pdbx_seq_one_letter_code
_entity_poly.pdbx_strand_id
1 'polypeptide(L)'
;MVSLNNLLKRASIAVLLLAAWFGVQSSQAKTIQSTQLTLVSPAACPPAGCAAGQTLDLRASFDLVNLDPAPAPNVQVCLYTPANWAAESFRIDATGTGTGAAYQPGTANCGSAPEGYAMTGGVSAQISAGAVSDQLNLGFRVGRTATASGSVLVRVYQKTVEGWQPTPEEGSFAIGVTPTAATVYVANDAAACGSSSPCYLNSGADSAGGMGTALKDAVDAQPATVTVLGDYAVKSNTVIVDKVVTVLGSADSRITYAGASCSEPVLRLTAGVNLRSLTITDGANCSAPSRDLVEVDSPADVTLEYVDLLSGQNGLKVSDNTGNVTLRFSQVMDNSEYALFRVPYTAGGTVQAVGNNLYNNRPGVQVDCGNAGQVDHNFWGFGDTATSATSQCTVSNNKRLGAPAQPRSGDAGVQGEVVTVTTAKQNRFNGLVSYQRSADGGDYKLNLINHGAGSPENVPFTGGALGSLTACSNYYDIFLEKDVIPSAQLTLSLRYDQFLAGCASTIETAEYCTSGDAAKIPLYWFSPSGTVPGVWQTTGETGQVTTCNTAAKEIQVVIDTTDRPDFANDLNFTPFVVGLPPQPSSVVITRFVAIPGSGQASIQWSTASEVNLSGFYVLRGLAAAGPFERITGLIVHTGSSASGANYEYIDTGLTSNTTYYYRLEIVNNSLGSNFSNVISATIGQPTPTPTLTFTPTHTLTLTGTITPTGPTPTPTGSLTRTPTRTITLTRFPTRTRTPIRYATYYVFRSPTPAPTRTAFPTRTITPTATLFPGAKTSTAQAVNTLLPQPSLTLTVTLTPASIGQSTGYPAAGGTAISSLGTPADETLSSATHTAASTGGTVTSGVLPGEQAPAIMTFGKRNWPWILGLLGLELVTVGGVAIYLSKRGLLTIPMPTRRKKGTED
;
A
#
# COMPACT_ATOMS: atom_id res chain seq x y z
N MET A 1 -30.31 -61.94 -15.44
CA MET A 1 -29.50 -61.40 -16.56
C MET A 1 -29.89 -59.97 -16.98
N VAL A 2 -31.17 -59.57 -16.99
CA VAL A 2 -31.62 -58.25 -17.50
C VAL A 2 -30.88 -57.03 -16.89
N SER A 3 -30.61 -57.01 -15.58
CA SER A 3 -29.96 -55.88 -14.90
C SER A 3 -28.58 -55.52 -15.47
N LEU A 4 -27.75 -56.52 -15.79
CA LEU A 4 -26.37 -56.30 -16.25
C LEU A 4 -26.33 -55.60 -17.62
N ASN A 5 -27.29 -55.91 -18.51
CA ASN A 5 -27.41 -55.26 -19.82
C ASN A 5 -27.78 -53.78 -19.71
N ASN A 6 -28.59 -53.40 -18.71
CA ASN A 6 -28.92 -52.00 -18.45
C ASN A 6 -27.75 -51.25 -17.80
N LEU A 7 -26.94 -51.92 -16.97
CA LEU A 7 -25.71 -51.34 -16.43
C LEU A 7 -24.68 -51.08 -17.54
N LEU A 8 -24.47 -52.05 -18.44
CA LEU A 8 -23.60 -51.91 -19.62
C LEU A 8 -24.06 -50.78 -20.55
N LYS A 9 -25.37 -50.71 -20.90
CA LYS A 9 -25.88 -49.60 -21.72
C LYS A 9 -25.67 -48.24 -21.07
N ARG A 10 -25.88 -48.12 -19.74
CA ARG A 10 -25.63 -46.86 -19.01
C ARG A 10 -24.14 -46.51 -18.94
N ALA A 11 -23.25 -47.49 -18.80
CA ALA A 11 -21.81 -47.29 -18.86
C ALA A 11 -21.37 -46.83 -20.27
N SER A 12 -21.87 -47.44 -21.35
CA SER A 12 -21.56 -47.01 -22.72
C SER A 12 -22.04 -45.59 -23.01
N ILE A 13 -23.24 -45.21 -22.54
CA ILE A 13 -23.76 -43.84 -22.67
C ILE A 13 -22.91 -42.86 -21.85
N ALA A 14 -22.53 -43.22 -20.62
CA ALA A 14 -21.65 -42.38 -19.80
C ALA A 14 -20.25 -42.19 -20.42
N VAL A 15 -19.68 -43.23 -21.05
CA VAL A 15 -18.40 -43.13 -21.77
C VAL A 15 -18.52 -42.27 -23.04
N LEU A 16 -19.62 -42.38 -23.78
CA LEU A 16 -19.91 -41.49 -24.93
C LEU A 16 -20.09 -40.03 -24.50
N LEU A 17 -20.77 -39.78 -23.37
CA LEU A 17 -20.93 -38.43 -22.82
C LEU A 17 -19.62 -37.90 -22.24
N LEU A 18 -18.77 -38.72 -21.60
CA LEU A 18 -17.43 -38.30 -21.20
C LEU A 18 -16.55 -38.01 -22.42
N ALA A 19 -16.64 -38.76 -23.51
CA ALA A 19 -15.91 -38.48 -24.75
C ALA A 19 -16.40 -37.21 -25.47
N ALA A 20 -17.66 -36.79 -25.24
CA ALA A 20 -18.19 -35.52 -25.72
C ALA A 20 -17.84 -34.34 -24.80
N TRP A 21 -17.61 -34.57 -23.50
CA TRP A 21 -17.37 -33.54 -22.50
C TRP A 21 -15.87 -33.30 -22.25
N PHE A 22 -15.08 -34.37 -22.12
CA PHE A 22 -13.67 -34.37 -22.51
C PHE A 22 -13.60 -34.42 -24.04
N GLY A 23 -14.08 -33.33 -24.66
CA GLY A 23 -13.81 -33.00 -26.04
C GLY A 23 -12.32 -32.73 -26.21
N VAL A 24 -11.53 -33.81 -26.24
CA VAL A 24 -10.15 -33.78 -26.69
C VAL A 24 -10.19 -33.21 -28.09
N GLN A 25 -9.76 -31.97 -28.22
CA GLN A 25 -9.29 -31.42 -29.49
C GLN A 25 -8.02 -32.18 -29.88
N SER A 26 -8.23 -33.44 -30.25
CA SER A 26 -7.45 -34.05 -31.31
C SER A 26 -7.54 -33.05 -32.45
N SER A 27 -6.41 -32.44 -32.75
CA SER A 27 -6.24 -31.68 -33.97
C SER A 27 -6.24 -32.67 -35.12
N GLN A 28 -7.45 -33.18 -35.43
CA GLN A 28 -7.91 -33.23 -36.81
C GLN A 28 -7.35 -31.97 -37.45
N ALA A 29 -6.39 -32.12 -38.37
CA ALA A 29 -5.78 -30.99 -39.03
C ALA A 29 -6.89 -30.31 -39.84
N LYS A 30 -7.56 -29.33 -39.23
CA LYS A 30 -8.61 -28.55 -39.86
C LYS A 30 -7.90 -27.70 -40.89
N THR A 31 -7.85 -28.22 -42.12
CA THR A 31 -7.11 -27.62 -43.24
C THR A 31 -7.43 -26.14 -43.26
N ILE A 32 -6.40 -25.32 -43.13
CA ILE A 32 -6.57 -23.88 -42.91
C ILE A 32 -6.87 -23.28 -44.27
N GLN A 33 -8.14 -23.31 -44.69
CA GLN A 33 -8.51 -22.88 -46.05
C GLN A 33 -8.23 -21.38 -46.29
N SER A 34 -7.94 -20.61 -45.23
CA SER A 34 -7.63 -19.19 -45.31
C SER A 34 -6.74 -18.69 -44.17
N THR A 35 -5.98 -17.62 -44.44
CA THR A 35 -5.14 -16.94 -43.44
C THR A 35 -6.02 -16.41 -42.32
N GLN A 36 -5.79 -16.85 -41.07
CA GLN A 36 -6.53 -16.42 -39.90
C GLN A 36 -5.68 -15.52 -39.00
N LEU A 37 -6.28 -14.44 -38.48
CA LEU A 37 -5.69 -13.57 -37.46
C LEU A 37 -6.43 -13.71 -36.12
N THR A 38 -5.69 -13.80 -35.01
CA THR A 38 -6.23 -13.74 -33.64
C THR A 38 -5.39 -12.84 -32.75
N LEU A 39 -6.01 -12.13 -31.80
CA LEU A 39 -5.28 -11.39 -30.76
C LEU A 39 -4.64 -12.37 -29.76
N VAL A 40 -3.36 -12.14 -29.44
CA VAL A 40 -2.55 -12.93 -28.50
C VAL A 40 -2.30 -12.13 -27.23
N SER A 41 -1.94 -10.85 -27.35
CA SER A 41 -1.71 -9.98 -26.20
C SER A 41 -1.99 -8.50 -26.52
N PRO A 42 -2.66 -7.74 -25.63
CA PRO A 42 -3.32 -8.21 -24.40
C PRO A 42 -4.42 -9.24 -24.74
N ALA A 43 -4.78 -10.10 -23.78
CA ALA A 43 -5.74 -11.20 -24.03
C ALA A 43 -7.11 -10.73 -24.56
N ALA A 44 -7.50 -9.50 -24.20
CA ALA A 44 -8.52 -8.69 -24.85
C ALA A 44 -8.15 -7.20 -24.67
N CYS A 45 -8.70 -6.32 -25.50
CA CYS A 45 -8.72 -4.89 -25.20
C CYS A 45 -9.93 -4.51 -24.32
N PRO A 46 -9.92 -3.34 -23.64
CA PRO A 46 -11.07 -2.85 -22.88
C PRO A 46 -12.35 -2.73 -23.73
N PRO A 47 -13.55 -2.74 -23.13
CA PRO A 47 -14.82 -2.64 -23.87
C PRO A 47 -14.99 -1.39 -24.76
N ALA A 48 -14.24 -0.32 -24.49
CA ALA A 48 -14.19 0.89 -25.33
C ALA A 48 -13.35 0.73 -26.61
N GLY A 49 -12.45 -0.27 -26.66
CA GLY A 49 -11.42 -0.44 -27.68
C GLY A 49 -10.00 -0.39 -27.09
N CYS A 50 -9.02 -0.83 -27.88
CA CYS A 50 -7.60 -0.68 -27.58
C CYS A 50 -7.20 0.80 -27.59
N ALA A 51 -6.25 1.24 -26.77
CA ALA A 51 -5.83 2.65 -26.76
C ALA A 51 -4.96 3.01 -27.99
N ALA A 52 -5.13 4.22 -28.52
CA ALA A 52 -4.23 4.80 -29.51
C ALA A 52 -2.79 4.88 -28.95
N GLY A 53 -1.78 4.40 -29.68
CA GLY A 53 -0.41 4.29 -29.15
C GLY A 53 -0.11 2.99 -28.40
N GLN A 54 -1.09 2.09 -28.20
CA GLN A 54 -0.86 0.81 -27.54
C GLN A 54 -0.20 -0.22 -28.47
N THR A 55 0.72 -1.01 -27.92
CA THR A 55 1.28 -2.20 -28.59
C THR A 55 0.27 -3.35 -28.52
N LEU A 56 0.06 -4.02 -29.65
CA LEU A 56 -0.80 -5.19 -29.79
C LEU A 56 -0.02 -6.33 -30.45
N ASP A 57 -0.38 -7.56 -30.12
CA ASP A 57 0.19 -8.79 -30.68
C ASP A 57 -0.89 -9.66 -31.29
N LEU A 58 -0.89 -9.81 -32.62
CA LEU A 58 -1.73 -10.77 -33.33
C LEU A 58 -0.93 -12.03 -33.65
N ARG A 59 -1.62 -13.15 -33.93
CA ARG A 59 -1.04 -14.33 -34.58
C ARG A 59 -1.66 -14.52 -35.94
N ALA A 60 -0.83 -14.53 -36.97
CA ALA A 60 -1.20 -15.07 -38.27
C ALA A 60 -1.03 -16.59 -38.25
N SER A 61 -2.06 -17.33 -38.65
CA SER A 61 -2.02 -18.76 -38.94
C SER A 61 -2.41 -18.95 -40.40
N PHE A 62 -1.57 -19.61 -41.20
CA PHE A 62 -1.77 -19.73 -42.65
C PHE A 62 -1.34 -21.09 -43.18
N ASP A 63 -1.92 -21.45 -44.32
CA ASP A 63 -1.72 -22.73 -45.01
C ASP A 63 -0.67 -22.62 -46.11
N LEU A 64 -0.02 -23.75 -46.42
CA LEU A 64 1.12 -23.89 -47.32
C LEU A 64 0.93 -25.05 -48.33
N VAL A 65 -0.28 -25.57 -48.51
CA VAL A 65 -0.57 -26.77 -49.34
C VAL A 65 -0.12 -26.63 -50.81
N ASN A 66 0.00 -25.40 -51.34
CA ASN A 66 0.41 -25.12 -52.72
C ASN A 66 1.86 -24.60 -52.86
N LEU A 67 2.68 -24.70 -51.80
CA LEU A 67 4.02 -24.13 -51.78
C LEU A 67 5.04 -24.95 -52.60
N ASP A 68 5.78 -24.28 -53.50
CA ASP A 68 6.99 -24.84 -54.09
C ASP A 68 8.17 -24.72 -53.10
N PRO A 69 8.82 -25.82 -52.69
CA PRO A 69 9.97 -25.79 -51.77
C PRO A 69 11.30 -25.41 -52.44
N ALA A 70 11.40 -25.41 -53.78
CA ALA A 70 12.65 -25.18 -54.49
C ALA A 70 13.15 -23.71 -54.49
N PRO A 71 12.29 -22.67 -54.58
CA PRO A 71 12.72 -21.28 -54.54
C PRO A 71 13.18 -20.81 -53.15
N ALA A 72 14.07 -19.81 -53.13
CA ALA A 72 14.44 -19.07 -51.92
C ALA A 72 14.34 -17.55 -52.18
N PRO A 73 13.65 -16.77 -51.33
CA PRO A 73 12.54 -17.22 -50.47
C PRO A 73 11.38 -17.79 -51.31
N ASN A 74 10.47 -18.54 -50.67
CA ASN A 74 9.25 -19.08 -51.28
C ASN A 74 7.96 -18.67 -50.55
N VAL A 75 8.04 -18.14 -49.33
CA VAL A 75 6.92 -17.53 -48.61
C VAL A 75 7.23 -16.08 -48.29
N GLN A 76 6.22 -15.21 -48.44
CA GLN A 76 6.25 -13.79 -48.06
C GLN A 76 4.96 -13.47 -47.30
N VAL A 77 5.07 -12.95 -46.09
CA VAL A 77 3.94 -12.45 -45.29
C VAL A 77 3.99 -10.92 -45.28
N CYS A 78 2.84 -10.28 -45.45
CA CYS A 78 2.71 -8.83 -45.61
C CYS A 78 1.60 -8.28 -44.70
N LEU A 79 1.92 -7.31 -43.85
CA LEU A 79 0.98 -6.62 -42.97
C LEU A 79 0.54 -5.28 -43.58
N TYR A 80 -0.76 -5.00 -43.52
CA TYR A 80 -1.34 -3.71 -43.86
C TYR A 80 -2.21 -3.21 -42.70
N THR A 81 -2.10 -1.91 -42.40
CA THR A 81 -2.94 -1.23 -41.39
C THR A 81 -3.69 -0.06 -42.01
N PRO A 82 -4.83 0.39 -41.44
CA PRO A 82 -5.62 1.46 -42.02
C PRO A 82 -4.82 2.77 -42.08
N ALA A 83 -4.83 3.45 -43.23
CA ALA A 83 -3.97 4.61 -43.48
C ALA A 83 -4.28 5.79 -42.54
N ASN A 84 -5.49 5.86 -41.98
CA ASN A 84 -5.92 6.87 -41.00
C ASN A 84 -5.41 6.62 -39.56
N TRP A 85 -4.79 5.46 -39.28
CA TRP A 85 -4.11 5.19 -38.00
C TRP A 85 -2.90 4.26 -38.12
N ALA A 86 -2.19 4.35 -39.25
CA ALA A 86 -1.08 3.46 -39.60
C ALA A 86 -0.09 3.24 -38.43
N ALA A 87 0.29 1.97 -38.22
CA ALA A 87 1.07 1.59 -37.05
C ALA A 87 2.49 2.22 -37.04
N GLU A 88 2.91 2.72 -35.87
CA GLU A 88 4.18 3.45 -35.72
C GLU A 88 5.41 2.54 -35.62
N SER A 89 5.22 1.30 -35.21
CA SER A 89 6.29 0.30 -35.10
C SER A 89 5.74 -1.10 -35.37
N PHE A 90 6.62 -1.99 -35.81
CA PHE A 90 6.25 -3.34 -36.21
C PHE A 90 7.38 -4.34 -35.92
N ARG A 91 7.00 -5.55 -35.48
CA ARG A 91 7.85 -6.71 -35.21
C ARG A 91 7.12 -7.98 -35.65
N ILE A 92 7.86 -8.89 -36.26
CA ILE A 92 7.41 -10.26 -36.59
C ILE A 92 8.39 -11.22 -35.93
N ASP A 93 7.90 -12.38 -35.46
CA ASP A 93 8.78 -13.46 -35.01
C ASP A 93 9.78 -13.86 -36.11
N ALA A 94 11.06 -13.97 -35.74
CA ALA A 94 12.10 -14.42 -36.66
C ALA A 94 12.00 -15.93 -37.02
N THR A 95 11.07 -16.67 -36.42
CA THR A 95 10.88 -18.11 -36.59
C THR A 95 9.39 -18.46 -36.63
N GLY A 96 8.95 -19.20 -37.64
CA GLY A 96 7.58 -19.73 -37.71
C GLY A 96 7.36 -20.84 -36.68
N THR A 97 6.32 -20.73 -35.85
CA THR A 97 6.10 -21.68 -34.74
C THR A 97 5.45 -22.99 -35.19
N GLY A 98 5.01 -23.11 -36.45
CA GLY A 98 4.53 -24.35 -37.05
C GLY A 98 5.63 -25.10 -37.80
N THR A 99 6.50 -24.39 -38.54
CA THR A 99 7.52 -25.01 -39.41
C THR A 99 8.94 -24.99 -38.84
N GLY A 100 9.23 -24.08 -37.91
CA GLY A 100 10.60 -23.77 -37.48
C GLY A 100 11.42 -22.99 -38.52
N ALA A 101 10.84 -22.55 -39.64
CA ALA A 101 11.54 -21.80 -40.67
C ALA A 101 11.94 -20.39 -40.20
N ALA A 102 13.12 -19.93 -40.62
CA ALA A 102 13.62 -18.60 -40.29
C ALA A 102 13.04 -17.54 -41.24
N TYR A 103 12.40 -16.52 -40.66
CA TYR A 103 11.79 -15.40 -41.36
C TYR A 103 12.68 -14.16 -41.30
N GLN A 104 12.91 -13.54 -42.45
CA GLN A 104 13.76 -12.36 -42.61
C GLN A 104 12.91 -11.14 -42.99
N PRO A 105 13.08 -9.97 -42.34
CA PRO A 105 12.34 -8.75 -42.67
C PRO A 105 12.50 -8.34 -44.14
N GLY A 106 11.39 -8.00 -44.80
CA GLY A 106 11.39 -7.56 -46.18
C GLY A 106 9.99 -7.54 -46.80
N THR A 107 9.75 -6.58 -47.69
CA THR A 107 8.47 -6.36 -48.37
C THR A 107 8.56 -6.54 -49.89
N ALA A 108 9.70 -6.97 -50.42
CA ALA A 108 10.01 -6.98 -51.85
C ALA A 108 9.05 -7.81 -52.73
N ASN A 109 8.33 -8.77 -52.13
CA ASN A 109 7.37 -9.62 -52.83
C ASN A 109 5.92 -9.37 -52.37
N CYS A 110 5.67 -8.28 -51.63
CA CYS A 110 4.33 -7.84 -51.28
C CYS A 110 3.68 -7.07 -52.44
N GLY A 111 2.42 -7.40 -52.76
CA GLY A 111 1.61 -6.60 -53.67
C GLY A 111 1.26 -5.21 -53.10
N SER A 112 0.58 -4.39 -53.91
CA SER A 112 0.10 -3.08 -53.47
C SER A 112 -0.86 -3.20 -52.29
N ALA A 113 -0.82 -2.20 -51.40
CA ALA A 113 -1.77 -2.07 -50.30
C ALA A 113 -3.21 -1.90 -50.85
N PRO A 114 -4.23 -2.38 -50.12
CA PRO A 114 -5.63 -2.08 -50.43
C PRO A 114 -5.93 -0.57 -50.41
N GLU A 115 -7.03 -0.16 -51.04
CA GLU A 115 -7.53 1.21 -50.91
C GLU A 115 -7.86 1.53 -49.43
N GLY A 116 -7.40 2.68 -48.94
CA GLY A 116 -7.52 3.07 -47.53
C GLY A 116 -6.49 2.43 -46.58
N TYR A 117 -5.54 1.63 -47.08
CA TYR A 117 -4.54 0.94 -46.29
C TYR A 117 -3.10 1.34 -46.62
N ALA A 118 -2.23 1.27 -45.61
CA ALA A 118 -0.79 1.41 -45.74
C ALA A 118 -0.10 0.05 -45.50
N MET A 119 0.92 -0.27 -46.29
CA MET A 119 1.79 -1.42 -46.03
C MET A 119 2.68 -1.11 -44.82
N THR A 120 2.49 -1.85 -43.74
CA THR A 120 3.20 -1.65 -42.46
C THR A 120 4.53 -2.39 -42.43
N GLY A 121 4.62 -3.52 -43.14
CA GLY A 121 5.86 -4.29 -43.30
C GLY A 121 5.60 -5.72 -43.74
N GLY A 122 6.64 -6.55 -43.66
CA GLY A 122 6.55 -7.97 -44.02
C GLY A 122 7.83 -8.73 -43.69
N VAL A 123 7.73 -10.06 -43.82
CA VAL A 123 8.88 -10.99 -43.77
C VAL A 123 8.80 -11.99 -44.91
N SER A 124 9.94 -12.53 -45.32
CA SER A 124 10.02 -13.66 -46.22
C SER A 124 10.85 -14.80 -45.63
N ALA A 125 10.54 -16.04 -46.02
CA ALA A 125 11.23 -17.25 -45.59
C ALA A 125 11.44 -18.21 -46.76
N GLN A 126 12.38 -19.15 -46.58
CA GLN A 126 12.38 -20.41 -47.30
C GLN A 126 11.84 -21.49 -46.35
N ILE A 127 10.73 -22.13 -46.74
CA ILE A 127 10.11 -23.23 -45.99
C ILE A 127 10.31 -24.54 -46.75
N SER A 128 10.70 -25.58 -46.01
CA SER A 128 10.98 -26.93 -46.51
C SER A 128 9.74 -27.66 -47.05
N ALA A 129 9.98 -28.63 -47.94
CA ALA A 129 8.95 -29.50 -48.49
C ALA A 129 8.16 -30.25 -47.40
N GLY A 130 6.84 -30.36 -47.57
CA GLY A 130 5.95 -31.09 -46.66
C GLY A 130 5.36 -30.27 -45.50
N ALA A 131 5.69 -28.98 -45.40
CA ALA A 131 4.97 -28.05 -44.53
C ALA A 131 3.53 -27.84 -45.03
N VAL A 132 2.53 -28.03 -44.16
CA VAL A 132 1.10 -27.82 -44.50
C VAL A 132 0.57 -26.47 -44.02
N SER A 133 1.16 -25.91 -42.96
CA SER A 133 0.77 -24.63 -42.37
C SER A 133 1.90 -24.06 -41.52
N ASP A 134 1.85 -22.76 -41.24
CA ASP A 134 2.73 -22.10 -40.29
C ASP A 134 1.99 -21.04 -39.45
N GLN A 135 2.66 -20.55 -38.41
CA GLN A 135 2.17 -19.52 -37.51
C GLN A 135 3.27 -18.51 -37.16
N LEU A 136 2.92 -17.23 -37.13
CA LEU A 136 3.79 -16.12 -36.73
C LEU A 136 3.04 -15.18 -35.79
N ASN A 137 3.66 -14.75 -34.70
CA ASN A 137 3.17 -13.58 -33.96
C ASN A 137 3.65 -12.30 -34.66
N LEU A 138 2.75 -11.31 -34.69
CA LEU A 138 2.82 -10.06 -35.43
C LEU A 138 2.50 -8.94 -34.43
N GLY A 139 3.54 -8.32 -33.88
CA GLY A 139 3.42 -7.25 -32.90
C GLY A 139 3.52 -5.88 -33.56
N PHE A 140 2.60 -4.96 -33.31
CA PHE A 140 2.67 -3.58 -33.82
C PHE A 140 2.13 -2.58 -32.80
N ARG A 141 2.52 -1.31 -32.91
CA ARG A 141 1.94 -0.22 -32.12
C ARG A 141 0.87 0.53 -32.92
N VAL A 142 -0.37 0.54 -32.42
CA VAL A 142 -1.48 1.38 -32.91
C VAL A 142 -0.98 2.82 -33.00
N GLY A 143 -1.23 3.57 -34.09
CA GLY A 143 -0.77 4.96 -34.18
C GLY A 143 -1.29 5.82 -33.01
N ARG A 144 -0.44 6.66 -32.40
CA ARG A 144 -0.83 7.45 -31.21
C ARG A 144 -1.90 8.49 -31.50
N THR A 145 -2.02 8.91 -32.75
CA THR A 145 -3.04 9.84 -33.27
C THR A 145 -4.29 9.12 -33.80
N ALA A 146 -4.47 7.82 -33.54
CA ALA A 146 -5.61 7.08 -34.03
C ALA A 146 -6.93 7.61 -33.44
N THR A 147 -7.88 7.97 -34.31
CA THR A 147 -9.20 8.51 -33.90
C THR A 147 -10.38 7.60 -34.26
N ALA A 148 -10.15 6.51 -34.99
CA ALA A 148 -11.20 5.61 -35.48
C ALA A 148 -10.73 4.16 -35.51
N SER A 149 -11.66 3.24 -35.22
CA SER A 149 -11.50 1.79 -35.38
C SER A 149 -11.20 1.39 -36.83
N GLY A 150 -10.63 0.20 -37.02
CA GLY A 150 -10.41 -0.38 -38.35
C GLY A 150 -9.92 -1.82 -38.28
N SER A 151 -9.73 -2.48 -39.42
CA SER A 151 -9.18 -3.84 -39.46
C SER A 151 -7.69 -3.83 -39.73
N VAL A 152 -6.97 -4.81 -39.20
CA VAL A 152 -5.59 -5.13 -39.59
C VAL A 152 -5.63 -6.29 -40.57
N LEU A 153 -4.88 -6.20 -41.67
CA LEU A 153 -4.94 -7.15 -42.78
C LEU A 153 -3.59 -7.82 -43.01
N VAL A 154 -3.59 -9.13 -43.26
CA VAL A 154 -2.41 -9.92 -43.61
C VAL A 154 -2.64 -10.72 -44.89
N ARG A 155 -1.77 -10.48 -45.86
CA ARG A 155 -1.65 -11.31 -47.08
C ARG A 155 -0.43 -12.20 -46.96
N VAL A 156 -0.60 -13.46 -47.32
CA VAL A 156 0.51 -14.39 -47.54
C VAL A 156 0.65 -14.59 -49.05
N TYR A 157 1.87 -14.49 -49.55
CA TYR A 157 2.22 -14.80 -50.93
C TYR A 157 3.10 -16.05 -50.93
N GLN A 158 2.79 -16.99 -51.81
CA GLN A 158 3.55 -18.20 -52.06
C GLN A 158 4.17 -18.10 -53.45
N LYS A 159 5.42 -18.54 -53.59
CA LYS A 159 6.11 -18.60 -54.87
C LYS A 159 5.82 -19.93 -55.54
N THR A 160 5.24 -19.86 -56.74
CA THR A 160 4.95 -21.01 -57.61
C THR A 160 5.79 -20.89 -58.88
N VAL A 161 5.65 -21.88 -59.79
CA VAL A 161 6.24 -21.83 -61.14
C VAL A 161 5.74 -20.65 -62.00
N GLU A 162 4.62 -20.03 -61.62
CA GLU A 162 4.02 -18.86 -62.28
C GLU A 162 4.43 -17.52 -61.63
N GLY A 163 5.26 -17.54 -60.57
CA GLY A 163 5.70 -16.36 -59.82
C GLY A 163 5.10 -16.28 -58.42
N TRP A 164 5.02 -15.08 -57.85
CA TRP A 164 4.43 -14.86 -56.53
C TRP A 164 2.92 -14.71 -56.64
N GLN A 165 2.17 -15.60 -55.99
CA GLN A 165 0.71 -15.60 -55.96
C GLN A 165 0.21 -15.42 -54.51
N PRO A 166 -0.80 -14.55 -54.25
CA PRO A 166 -1.41 -14.42 -52.93
C PRO A 166 -2.24 -15.66 -52.57
N THR A 167 -2.42 -15.92 -51.28
CA THR A 167 -3.44 -16.84 -50.79
C THR A 167 -4.84 -16.36 -51.18
N PRO A 168 -5.80 -17.25 -51.53
CA PRO A 168 -7.12 -16.84 -52.03
C PRO A 168 -7.94 -15.97 -51.06
N GLU A 169 -7.71 -16.13 -49.75
CA GLU A 169 -8.30 -15.34 -48.69
C GLU A 169 -7.23 -14.60 -47.89
N GLU A 170 -7.57 -13.37 -47.51
CA GLU A 170 -6.78 -12.43 -46.73
C GLU A 170 -7.20 -12.52 -45.25
N GLY A 171 -6.21 -12.58 -44.35
CA GLY A 171 -6.52 -12.59 -42.92
C GLY A 171 -6.84 -11.19 -42.43
N SER A 172 -8.04 -10.99 -41.86
CA SER A 172 -8.46 -9.71 -41.29
C SER A 172 -8.80 -9.82 -39.81
N PHE A 173 -8.42 -8.83 -39.01
CA PHE A 173 -8.80 -8.72 -37.59
C PHE A 173 -9.29 -7.31 -37.27
N ALA A 174 -10.54 -7.16 -36.84
CA ALA A 174 -11.14 -5.87 -36.51
C ALA A 174 -10.68 -5.36 -35.13
N ILE A 175 -10.23 -4.11 -35.07
CA ILE A 175 -9.71 -3.46 -33.88
C ILE A 175 -10.55 -2.21 -33.58
N GLY A 176 -11.29 -2.26 -32.47
CA GLY A 176 -11.88 -1.08 -31.87
C GLY A 176 -10.78 -0.21 -31.28
N VAL A 177 -10.76 1.09 -31.59
CA VAL A 177 -9.72 2.02 -31.10
C VAL A 177 -10.35 3.15 -30.28
N THR A 178 -9.85 3.34 -29.06
CA THR A 178 -10.12 4.54 -28.26
C THR A 178 -9.01 5.58 -28.53
N PRO A 179 -9.35 6.83 -28.89
CA PRO A 179 -8.35 7.90 -29.03
C PRO A 179 -7.59 8.17 -27.73
N THR A 180 -6.37 8.71 -27.82
CA THR A 180 -5.64 9.19 -26.63
C THR A 180 -6.33 10.42 -26.00
N ALA A 181 -6.06 10.68 -24.73
CA ALA A 181 -6.68 11.74 -23.95
C ALA A 181 -5.67 12.40 -22.99
N ALA A 182 -6.03 13.55 -22.39
CA ALA A 182 -5.16 14.26 -21.45
C ALA A 182 -4.85 13.45 -20.18
N THR A 183 -5.81 12.63 -19.73
CA THR A 183 -5.62 11.59 -18.71
C THR A 183 -5.90 10.24 -19.34
N VAL A 184 -4.98 9.29 -19.12
CA VAL A 184 -5.12 7.90 -19.58
C VAL A 184 -4.82 6.92 -18.44
N TYR A 185 -5.12 5.64 -18.63
CA TYR A 185 -5.03 4.64 -17.57
C TYR A 185 -4.10 3.49 -17.95
N VAL A 186 -3.47 2.83 -16.98
CA VAL A 186 -2.68 1.60 -17.18
C VAL A 186 -3.12 0.50 -16.21
N ALA A 187 -3.27 -0.72 -16.74
CA ALA A 187 -3.71 -1.88 -15.96
C ALA A 187 -3.07 -3.19 -16.50
N ASN A 188 -3.21 -4.28 -15.73
CA ASN A 188 -2.75 -5.60 -16.16
C ASN A 188 -3.61 -6.19 -17.29
N ASP A 189 -4.93 -6.02 -17.19
CA ASP A 189 -5.91 -6.62 -18.11
C ASP A 189 -7.16 -5.74 -18.32
N ALA A 190 -7.97 -6.11 -19.30
CA ALA A 190 -9.16 -5.37 -19.71
C ALA A 190 -10.28 -5.31 -18.65
N ALA A 191 -10.30 -6.20 -17.65
CA ALA A 191 -11.25 -6.13 -16.54
C ALA A 191 -10.77 -5.16 -15.45
N ALA A 192 -9.46 -5.12 -15.17
CA ALA A 192 -8.85 -4.17 -14.24
C ALA A 192 -8.99 -2.70 -14.69
N CYS A 193 -9.13 -2.42 -15.99
CA CYS A 193 -9.51 -1.09 -16.49
C CYS A 193 -10.89 -0.63 -16.00
N GLY A 194 -11.84 -1.55 -15.81
CA GLY A 194 -13.23 -1.24 -15.43
C GLY A 194 -13.92 -0.33 -16.46
N SER A 195 -14.33 0.86 -16.02
CA SER A 195 -14.90 1.92 -16.86
C SER A 195 -13.87 2.98 -17.30
N SER A 196 -12.61 2.84 -16.90
CA SER A 196 -11.55 3.82 -17.16
C SER A 196 -11.07 3.69 -18.60
N SER A 197 -11.01 4.81 -19.34
CA SER A 197 -10.70 4.82 -20.77
C SER A 197 -10.13 6.17 -21.22
N PRO A 198 -9.16 6.22 -22.15
CA PRO A 198 -8.44 5.09 -22.74
C PRO A 198 -7.54 4.39 -21.72
N CYS A 199 -7.52 3.06 -21.76
CA CYS A 199 -6.75 2.23 -20.84
C CYS A 199 -5.78 1.34 -21.62
N TYR A 200 -4.49 1.46 -21.32
CA TYR A 200 -3.39 0.72 -21.93
C TYR A 200 -3.13 -0.56 -21.14
N LEU A 201 -2.78 -1.62 -21.87
CA LEU A 201 -2.54 -2.95 -21.33
C LEU A 201 -1.18 -3.49 -21.77
N ASN A 202 -0.62 -4.41 -20.98
CA ASN A 202 0.62 -5.10 -21.31
C ASN A 202 0.42 -5.98 -22.57
N SER A 203 1.27 -5.78 -23.59
CA SER A 203 1.29 -6.56 -24.84
C SER A 203 2.13 -7.85 -24.71
N GLY A 204 2.56 -8.46 -25.81
CA GLY A 204 3.49 -9.59 -25.83
C GLY A 204 4.98 -9.17 -25.76
N ALA A 205 5.30 -7.91 -26.09
CA ALA A 205 6.68 -7.41 -26.06
C ALA A 205 7.21 -7.19 -24.63
N ASP A 206 8.48 -7.56 -24.42
CA ASP A 206 9.33 -7.17 -23.29
C ASP A 206 10.66 -6.71 -23.89
N SER A 207 10.69 -5.47 -24.38
CA SER A 207 11.82 -4.91 -25.14
C SER A 207 12.47 -3.73 -24.41
N ALA A 208 13.70 -3.39 -24.82
CA ALA A 208 14.50 -2.33 -24.21
C ALA A 208 13.71 -1.02 -24.02
N GLY A 209 13.93 -0.35 -22.89
CA GLY A 209 13.15 0.83 -22.48
C GLY A 209 11.72 0.53 -22.01
N GLY A 210 11.37 -0.75 -21.84
CA GLY A 210 10.06 -1.20 -21.38
C GLY A 210 9.00 -1.23 -22.48
N MET A 211 9.40 -1.18 -23.76
CA MET A 211 8.46 -1.24 -24.88
C MET A 211 7.62 -2.53 -24.82
N GLY A 212 6.30 -2.36 -24.95
CA GLY A 212 5.31 -3.42 -24.75
C GLY A 212 4.74 -3.52 -23.33
N THR A 213 5.22 -2.73 -22.37
CA THR A 213 4.50 -2.46 -21.12
C THR A 213 3.42 -1.40 -21.34
N ALA A 214 2.29 -1.54 -20.66
CA ALA A 214 1.21 -0.55 -20.67
C ALA A 214 1.71 0.87 -20.34
N LEU A 215 2.60 0.98 -19.34
CA LEU A 215 3.15 2.26 -18.91
C LEU A 215 4.03 2.92 -19.98
N LYS A 216 4.89 2.17 -20.68
CA LYS A 216 5.68 2.76 -21.79
C LYS A 216 4.78 3.18 -22.96
N ASP A 217 3.79 2.36 -23.30
CA ASP A 217 2.83 2.68 -24.36
C ASP A 217 1.99 3.92 -24.03
N ALA A 218 1.52 4.05 -22.79
CA ALA A 218 0.80 5.23 -22.31
C ALA A 218 1.67 6.50 -22.30
N VAL A 219 2.92 6.41 -21.84
CA VAL A 219 3.86 7.55 -21.84
C VAL A 219 4.19 8.01 -23.27
N ASP A 220 4.40 7.08 -24.20
CA ASP A 220 4.72 7.40 -25.60
C ASP A 220 3.53 8.03 -26.36
N ALA A 221 2.29 7.85 -25.88
CA ALA A 221 1.10 8.55 -26.38
C ALA A 221 0.99 10.01 -25.89
N GLN A 222 1.91 10.47 -25.04
CA GLN A 222 2.07 11.86 -24.56
C GLN A 222 0.83 12.49 -23.88
N PRO A 223 0.18 11.81 -22.92
CA PRO A 223 -0.84 12.41 -22.06
C PRO A 223 -0.21 13.37 -21.04
N ALA A 224 -1.04 14.21 -20.40
CA ALA A 224 -0.61 14.99 -19.24
C ALA A 224 -0.52 14.11 -17.97
N THR A 225 -1.41 13.12 -17.85
CA THR A 225 -1.49 12.19 -16.71
C THR A 225 -1.66 10.74 -17.16
N VAL A 226 -0.86 9.83 -16.57
CA VAL A 226 -1.07 8.39 -16.62
C VAL A 226 -1.49 7.91 -15.23
N THR A 227 -2.69 7.34 -15.12
CA THR A 227 -3.24 6.81 -13.87
C THR A 227 -3.05 5.29 -13.80
N VAL A 228 -2.36 4.81 -12.77
CA VAL A 228 -2.14 3.38 -12.50
C VAL A 228 -3.35 2.79 -11.77
N LEU A 229 -3.79 1.60 -12.20
CA LEU A 229 -4.95 0.90 -11.63
C LEU A 229 -4.55 -0.46 -11.04
N GLY A 230 -4.80 -0.66 -9.75
CA GLY A 230 -4.52 -1.91 -9.02
C GLY A 230 -3.02 -2.26 -8.96
N ASP A 231 -2.72 -3.54 -8.77
CA ASP A 231 -1.35 -4.09 -8.72
C ASP A 231 -0.74 -4.24 -10.12
N TYR A 232 -0.47 -3.13 -10.81
CA TYR A 232 0.08 -3.13 -12.16
C TYR A 232 1.51 -3.72 -12.20
N ALA A 233 1.71 -4.76 -13.00
CA ALA A 233 2.98 -5.44 -13.14
C ALA A 233 3.77 -4.98 -14.38
N VAL A 234 5.01 -4.52 -14.17
CA VAL A 234 5.98 -4.32 -15.26
C VAL A 234 6.78 -5.60 -15.53
N LYS A 235 7.43 -5.61 -16.70
CA LYS A 235 8.17 -6.76 -17.27
C LYS A 235 9.67 -6.60 -17.04
N SER A 236 10.50 -7.47 -17.63
CA SER A 236 11.92 -7.62 -17.27
C SER A 236 12.75 -6.36 -17.50
N ASN A 237 12.49 -5.65 -18.59
CA ASN A 237 13.17 -4.41 -18.95
C ASN A 237 12.65 -3.20 -18.16
N THR A 238 13.57 -2.33 -17.72
CA THR A 238 13.29 -1.00 -17.17
C THR A 238 12.27 -0.23 -18.00
N VAL A 239 11.22 0.29 -17.37
CA VAL A 239 10.30 1.23 -18.05
C VAL A 239 10.90 2.63 -18.03
N ILE A 240 11.25 3.16 -19.21
CA ILE A 240 11.82 4.50 -19.33
C ILE A 240 10.69 5.53 -19.54
N VAL A 241 10.59 6.47 -18.60
CA VAL A 241 9.70 7.63 -18.70
C VAL A 241 10.53 8.82 -19.22
N ASP A 242 10.36 9.11 -20.51
CA ASP A 242 11.14 10.06 -21.32
C ASP A 242 10.25 11.18 -21.92
N LYS A 243 9.13 11.48 -21.25
CA LYS A 243 8.19 12.56 -21.57
C LYS A 243 7.81 13.30 -20.29
N VAL A 244 7.39 14.56 -20.43
CA VAL A 244 6.86 15.34 -19.30
C VAL A 244 5.45 14.85 -19.01
N VAL A 245 5.24 14.25 -17.83
CA VAL A 245 3.99 13.54 -17.48
C VAL A 245 3.82 13.42 -15.96
N THR A 246 2.58 13.42 -15.49
CA THR A 246 2.24 13.00 -14.13
C THR A 246 1.90 11.51 -14.13
N VAL A 247 2.63 10.68 -13.37
CA VAL A 247 2.28 9.27 -13.13
C VAL A 247 1.61 9.19 -11.76
N LEU A 248 0.32 8.89 -11.75
CA LEU A 248 -0.56 8.99 -10.58
C LEU A 248 -1.09 7.61 -10.20
N GLY A 249 -1.01 7.23 -8.93
CA GLY A 249 -1.73 6.06 -8.41
C GLY A 249 -3.16 6.39 -7.96
N SER A 250 -3.99 5.34 -7.87
CA SER A 250 -5.40 5.40 -7.52
C SER A 250 -5.77 4.29 -6.53
N ALA A 251 -6.13 4.66 -5.29
CA ALA A 251 -6.57 3.75 -4.22
C ALA A 251 -5.55 2.63 -3.90
N ASP A 252 -4.34 3.05 -3.49
CA ASP A 252 -3.16 2.18 -3.25
C ASP A 252 -2.87 1.23 -4.42
N SER A 253 -3.05 1.72 -5.66
CA SER A 253 -2.49 1.08 -6.85
C SER A 253 -0.97 0.98 -6.75
N ARG A 254 -0.40 -0.07 -7.33
CA ARG A 254 1.01 -0.41 -7.17
C ARG A 254 1.66 -0.63 -8.53
N ILE A 255 2.93 -0.28 -8.64
CA ILE A 255 3.83 -0.83 -9.65
C ILE A 255 4.62 -1.95 -8.98
N THR A 256 4.49 -3.15 -9.53
CA THR A 256 5.21 -4.33 -9.07
C THR A 256 5.92 -5.01 -10.23
N TYR A 257 6.78 -5.98 -9.94
CA TYR A 257 7.64 -6.60 -10.93
C TYR A 257 7.29 -8.08 -11.15
N ALA A 258 7.10 -8.47 -12.42
CA ALA A 258 6.73 -9.83 -12.81
C ALA A 258 7.64 -10.46 -13.89
N GLY A 259 8.76 -9.81 -14.23
CA GLY A 259 9.76 -10.36 -15.16
C GLY A 259 10.71 -11.40 -14.52
N ALA A 260 11.80 -11.72 -15.23
CA ALA A 260 12.80 -12.72 -14.80
C ALA A 260 14.21 -12.16 -14.49
N SER A 261 14.52 -10.90 -14.83
CA SER A 261 15.80 -10.25 -14.46
C SER A 261 15.69 -9.47 -13.15
N CYS A 262 16.72 -9.45 -12.31
CA CYS A 262 16.73 -8.67 -11.07
C CYS A 262 17.94 -7.71 -11.00
N SER A 263 18.49 -7.30 -12.15
CA SER A 263 19.67 -6.41 -12.25
C SER A 263 19.36 -4.97 -12.66
N GLU A 264 18.14 -4.70 -13.12
CA GLU A 264 17.76 -3.45 -13.78
C GLU A 264 16.83 -2.61 -12.88
N PRO A 265 16.79 -1.28 -12.98
CA PRO A 265 15.80 -0.47 -12.27
C PRO A 265 14.36 -0.82 -12.70
N VAL A 266 13.37 -0.64 -11.83
CA VAL A 266 11.94 -0.84 -12.17
C VAL A 266 11.48 0.29 -13.10
N LEU A 267 11.66 1.54 -12.68
CA LEU A 267 11.46 2.74 -13.50
C LEU A 267 12.77 3.53 -13.67
N ARG A 268 12.96 4.15 -14.86
CA ARG A 268 13.97 5.20 -15.06
C ARG A 268 13.34 6.47 -15.62
N LEU A 269 13.49 7.58 -14.90
CA LEU A 269 12.89 8.88 -15.23
C LEU A 269 13.95 9.78 -15.89
N THR A 270 13.71 10.18 -17.14
CA THR A 270 14.67 10.91 -17.99
C THR A 270 14.14 12.23 -18.54
N ALA A 271 12.96 12.63 -18.07
CA ALA A 271 12.31 13.92 -18.33
C ALA A 271 11.67 14.44 -17.03
N GLY A 272 11.09 15.64 -17.06
CA GLY A 272 10.41 16.21 -15.91
C GLY A 272 9.12 15.45 -15.58
N VAL A 273 9.19 14.57 -14.58
CA VAL A 273 8.10 13.65 -14.19
C VAL A 273 7.61 13.98 -12.78
N ASN A 274 6.30 13.87 -12.58
CA ASN A 274 5.67 13.98 -11.26
C ASN A 274 5.01 12.64 -10.89
N LEU A 275 5.60 11.92 -9.94
CA LEU A 275 5.18 10.58 -9.50
C LEU A 275 4.41 10.72 -8.18
N ARG A 276 3.12 10.34 -8.14
CA ARG A 276 2.24 10.65 -6.98
C ARG A 276 1.29 9.53 -6.56
N SER A 277 1.02 9.44 -5.26
CA SER A 277 0.03 8.51 -4.64
C SER A 277 0.20 7.06 -5.10
N LEU A 278 1.44 6.57 -5.21
CA LEU A 278 1.76 5.30 -5.88
C LEU A 278 2.78 4.46 -5.08
N THR A 279 2.46 3.19 -4.87
CA THR A 279 3.39 2.20 -4.28
C THR A 279 4.26 1.56 -5.38
N ILE A 280 5.56 1.39 -5.18
CA ILE A 280 6.49 0.71 -6.09
C ILE A 280 7.27 -0.36 -5.33
N THR A 281 7.44 -1.55 -5.94
CA THR A 281 8.07 -2.73 -5.33
C THR A 281 8.88 -3.56 -6.33
N ASP A 282 9.88 -4.30 -5.84
CA ASP A 282 10.67 -5.30 -6.60
C ASP A 282 9.89 -6.62 -6.86
N GLY A 283 8.63 -6.68 -6.44
CA GLY A 283 7.76 -7.84 -6.60
C GLY A 283 8.21 -9.08 -5.84
N ALA A 284 7.60 -10.23 -6.18
CA ALA A 284 7.85 -11.51 -5.52
C ALA A 284 8.76 -12.46 -6.33
N ASN A 285 9.20 -12.04 -7.52
CA ASN A 285 10.01 -12.87 -8.43
C ASN A 285 11.50 -12.84 -8.09
N CYS A 286 12.00 -11.75 -7.51
CA CYS A 286 13.39 -11.63 -7.08
C CYS A 286 13.59 -12.29 -5.72
N SER A 287 14.68 -13.06 -5.57
CA SER A 287 14.94 -13.86 -4.36
C SER A 287 15.36 -13.04 -3.13
N ALA A 288 15.73 -11.78 -3.35
CA ALA A 288 15.94 -10.73 -2.36
C ALA A 288 15.71 -9.36 -3.05
N PRO A 289 15.45 -8.28 -2.28
CA PRO A 289 15.44 -6.91 -2.80
C PRO A 289 16.76 -6.56 -3.51
N SER A 290 16.69 -6.33 -4.83
CA SER A 290 17.83 -6.27 -5.74
C SER A 290 17.67 -5.33 -6.95
N ARG A 291 16.46 -4.84 -7.26
CA ARG A 291 16.26 -3.76 -8.26
C ARG A 291 16.17 -2.39 -7.60
N ASP A 292 16.80 -1.37 -8.20
CA ASP A 292 16.51 0.04 -7.89
C ASP A 292 15.04 0.35 -8.27
N LEU A 293 14.21 0.87 -7.36
CA LEU A 293 12.78 1.04 -7.64
C LEU A 293 12.52 2.24 -8.59
N VAL A 294 13.19 3.36 -8.35
CA VAL A 294 13.18 4.53 -9.25
C VAL A 294 14.60 5.05 -9.44
N GLU A 295 15.10 5.03 -10.68
CA GLU A 295 16.31 5.75 -11.09
C GLU A 295 15.93 7.08 -11.74
N VAL A 296 16.57 8.18 -11.35
CA VAL A 296 16.35 9.52 -11.92
C VAL A 296 17.60 10.01 -12.63
N ASP A 297 17.48 10.26 -13.92
CA ASP A 297 18.53 10.68 -14.85
C ASP A 297 17.95 11.73 -15.81
N SER A 298 17.42 12.82 -15.23
CA SER A 298 16.66 13.85 -15.95
C SER A 298 17.37 15.21 -15.89
N PRO A 299 17.45 15.95 -17.01
CA PRO A 299 17.95 17.32 -17.02
C PRO A 299 16.92 18.34 -16.50
N ALA A 300 15.66 17.93 -16.33
CA ALA A 300 14.55 18.74 -15.81
C ALA A 300 14.04 18.19 -14.46
N ASP A 301 13.42 19.06 -13.66
CA ASP A 301 13.02 18.73 -12.28
C ASP A 301 12.04 17.54 -12.20
N VAL A 302 12.23 16.68 -11.20
CA VAL A 302 11.43 15.47 -10.94
C VAL A 302 10.89 15.52 -9.51
N THR A 303 9.61 15.20 -9.33
CA THR A 303 8.94 15.17 -8.03
C THR A 303 8.38 13.78 -7.74
N LEU A 304 8.58 13.31 -6.51
CA LEU A 304 7.99 12.12 -5.94
C LEU A 304 7.21 12.56 -4.68
N GLU A 305 5.88 12.47 -4.71
CA GLU A 305 5.02 13.00 -3.65
C GLU A 305 3.90 12.03 -3.28
N TYR A 306 3.86 11.57 -2.02
CA TYR A 306 3.04 10.43 -1.57
C TYR A 306 3.35 9.11 -2.30
N VAL A 307 4.62 8.76 -2.44
CA VAL A 307 5.01 7.44 -2.97
C VAL A 307 5.45 6.50 -1.86
N ASP A 308 5.22 5.21 -2.05
CA ASP A 308 5.73 4.17 -1.16
C ASP A 308 6.76 3.34 -1.93
N LEU A 309 8.04 3.47 -1.58
CA LEU A 309 9.16 2.81 -2.27
C LEU A 309 9.71 1.70 -1.38
N LEU A 310 9.17 0.49 -1.57
CA LEU A 310 9.28 -0.61 -0.61
C LEU A 310 10.00 -1.83 -1.19
N SER A 311 10.92 -2.41 -0.41
CA SER A 311 11.53 -3.72 -0.69
C SER A 311 12.30 -3.82 -2.03
N GLY A 312 13.05 -2.79 -2.43
CA GLY A 312 14.02 -2.84 -3.54
C GLY A 312 15.49 -2.84 -3.07
N GLN A 313 16.43 -2.66 -4.00
CA GLN A 313 17.83 -2.37 -3.66
C GLN A 313 17.93 -0.96 -3.09
N ASN A 314 17.74 0.05 -3.94
CA ASN A 314 17.55 1.43 -3.52
C ASN A 314 16.11 1.87 -3.79
N GLY A 315 15.51 2.60 -2.85
CA GLY A 315 14.18 3.17 -3.03
C GLY A 315 14.17 4.22 -4.14
N LEU A 316 14.98 5.27 -3.96
CA LEU A 316 15.23 6.31 -4.96
C LEU A 316 16.72 6.45 -5.25
N LYS A 317 17.10 6.29 -6.52
CA LYS A 317 18.46 6.49 -7.02
C LYS A 317 18.51 7.71 -7.93
N VAL A 318 19.50 8.56 -7.75
CA VAL A 318 19.65 9.80 -8.53
C VAL A 318 21.03 9.81 -9.18
N SER A 319 21.08 9.75 -10.51
CA SER A 319 22.31 9.89 -11.30
C SER A 319 22.82 11.34 -11.27
N ASP A 320 24.07 11.59 -11.71
CA ASP A 320 24.57 12.95 -11.75
C ASP A 320 23.95 13.73 -12.92
N ASN A 321 22.91 14.48 -12.59
CA ASN A 321 21.97 15.12 -13.52
C ASN A 321 21.73 16.60 -13.15
N THR A 322 21.17 17.39 -14.09
CA THR A 322 20.95 18.84 -13.89
C THR A 322 19.58 19.20 -13.32
N GLY A 323 18.60 18.31 -13.37
CA GLY A 323 17.29 18.53 -12.74
C GLY A 323 17.35 18.39 -11.23
N ASN A 324 16.50 19.12 -10.50
CA ASN A 324 16.31 18.92 -9.07
C ASN A 324 15.37 17.75 -8.81
N VAL A 325 15.62 16.99 -7.76
CA VAL A 325 14.79 15.83 -7.39
C VAL A 325 14.21 16.05 -6.00
N THR A 326 12.88 16.11 -5.91
CA THR A 326 12.17 16.30 -4.63
C THR A 326 11.43 15.02 -4.24
N LEU A 327 11.72 14.48 -3.05
CA LEU A 327 10.99 13.39 -2.41
C LEU A 327 10.24 13.92 -1.19
N ARG A 328 8.91 13.77 -1.14
CA ARG A 328 8.09 14.39 -0.09
C ARG A 328 6.86 13.58 0.31
N PHE A 329 6.47 13.68 1.58
CA PHE A 329 5.30 13.01 2.16
C PHE A 329 5.19 11.52 1.77
N SER A 330 6.34 10.85 1.63
CA SER A 330 6.50 9.51 1.08
C SER A 330 7.06 8.54 2.12
N GLN A 331 6.92 7.24 1.87
CA GLN A 331 7.46 6.19 2.73
C GLN A 331 8.51 5.36 1.96
N VAL A 332 9.70 5.23 2.52
CA VAL A 332 10.81 4.48 1.90
C VAL A 332 11.44 3.58 2.95
N MET A 333 11.14 2.28 2.82
CA MET A 333 11.38 1.26 3.83
C MET A 333 11.74 -0.08 3.22
N ASP A 334 12.37 -0.95 4.01
CA ASP A 334 12.66 -2.35 3.69
C ASP A 334 13.59 -2.56 2.48
N ASN A 335 14.20 -1.48 1.96
CA ASN A 335 15.17 -1.56 0.87
C ASN A 335 16.52 -2.08 1.38
N SER A 336 17.18 -2.96 0.62
CA SER A 336 18.41 -3.65 1.05
C SER A 336 19.65 -2.75 1.07
N GLU A 337 19.62 -1.65 0.32
CA GLU A 337 20.57 -0.54 0.35
C GLU A 337 19.89 0.76 0.83
N TYR A 338 19.95 1.85 0.07
CA TYR A 338 19.57 3.17 0.55
C TYR A 338 18.08 3.46 0.33
N ALA A 339 17.49 4.26 1.22
CA ALA A 339 16.23 4.93 0.93
C ALA A 339 16.39 5.92 -0.23
N LEU A 340 17.48 6.70 -0.20
CA LEU A 340 17.86 7.62 -1.28
C LEU A 340 19.37 7.57 -1.49
N PHE A 341 19.82 7.30 -2.72
CA PHE A 341 21.23 7.36 -3.10
C PHE A 341 21.43 8.30 -4.31
N ARG A 342 22.13 9.43 -4.12
CA ARG A 342 22.64 10.25 -5.23
C ARG A 342 24.09 9.87 -5.55
N VAL A 343 24.36 9.59 -6.82
CA VAL A 343 25.71 9.43 -7.37
C VAL A 343 26.52 10.72 -7.11
N PRO A 344 27.79 10.63 -6.63
CA PRO A 344 28.56 11.81 -6.24
C PRO A 344 28.56 12.94 -7.28
N TYR A 345 28.15 14.11 -6.83
CA TYR A 345 27.94 15.31 -7.64
C TYR A 345 29.24 15.79 -8.30
N THR A 346 29.21 16.04 -9.61
CA THR A 346 30.29 16.72 -10.33
C THR A 346 29.87 18.10 -10.83
N ALA A 347 28.69 18.22 -11.45
CA ALA A 347 28.00 19.49 -11.71
C ALA A 347 26.55 19.23 -12.13
N GLY A 348 25.56 19.74 -11.37
CA GLY A 348 24.16 19.41 -11.62
C GLY A 348 23.14 20.08 -10.69
N GLY A 349 21.95 19.48 -10.63
CA GLY A 349 20.83 19.86 -9.75
C GLY A 349 20.94 19.23 -8.35
N THR A 350 19.96 19.53 -7.50
CA THR A 350 19.98 19.17 -6.07
C THR A 350 18.91 18.14 -5.69
N VAL A 351 19.13 17.43 -4.59
CA VAL A 351 18.13 16.57 -3.94
C VAL A 351 17.50 17.28 -2.74
N GLN A 352 16.17 17.27 -2.65
CA GLN A 352 15.45 17.61 -1.42
C GLN A 352 14.62 16.41 -0.95
N ALA A 353 14.73 16.05 0.34
CA ALA A 353 13.79 15.15 0.99
C ALA A 353 13.12 15.85 2.18
N VAL A 354 11.80 15.89 2.24
CA VAL A 354 11.04 16.61 3.29
C VAL A 354 9.74 15.88 3.67
N GLY A 355 9.46 15.72 4.96
CA GLY A 355 8.21 15.14 5.47
C GLY A 355 8.03 13.64 5.24
N ASN A 356 9.11 12.87 5.07
CA ASN A 356 9.08 11.45 4.72
C ASN A 356 9.36 10.50 5.90
N ASN A 357 8.88 9.26 5.78
CA ASN A 357 9.33 8.11 6.58
C ASN A 357 10.50 7.41 5.83
N LEU A 358 11.73 7.56 6.31
CA LEU A 358 12.96 7.04 5.69
C LEU A 358 13.69 6.11 6.68
N TYR A 359 13.12 4.94 6.97
CA TYR A 359 13.60 4.04 8.03
C TYR A 359 13.52 2.55 7.66
N ASN A 360 14.21 1.68 8.40
CA ASN A 360 14.28 0.23 8.17
C ASN A 360 14.81 -0.18 6.77
N ASN A 361 15.70 0.61 6.18
CA ASN A 361 16.46 0.24 4.98
C ASN A 361 17.80 -0.40 5.43
N ARG A 362 18.92 -0.16 4.75
CA ARG A 362 20.25 -0.61 5.24
C ARG A 362 20.61 -0.08 6.64
N PRO A 363 21.41 -0.82 7.44
CA PRO A 363 21.89 -0.35 8.74
C PRO A 363 22.77 0.90 8.66
N GLY A 364 22.54 1.86 9.57
CA GLY A 364 23.31 3.09 9.68
C GLY A 364 22.87 4.14 8.67
N VAL A 365 23.73 4.50 7.72
CA VAL A 365 23.44 5.50 6.69
C VAL A 365 22.40 4.95 5.72
N GLN A 366 21.18 5.51 5.77
CA GLN A 366 20.07 5.17 4.89
C GLN A 366 19.93 6.12 3.70
N VAL A 367 20.52 7.33 3.76
CA VAL A 367 20.49 8.30 2.65
C VAL A 367 21.88 8.87 2.37
N ASP A 368 22.32 8.84 1.11
CA ASP A 368 23.50 9.58 0.65
C ASP A 368 23.10 10.62 -0.41
N CYS A 369 23.45 11.89 -0.19
CA CYS A 369 23.11 13.00 -1.10
C CYS A 369 24.21 13.38 -2.10
N GLY A 370 25.33 12.65 -2.15
CA GLY A 370 26.41 12.88 -3.12
C GLY A 370 27.10 14.25 -3.03
N ASN A 371 26.97 14.96 -1.89
CA ASN A 371 27.35 16.36 -1.63
C ASN A 371 26.39 17.43 -2.20
N ALA A 372 25.20 17.03 -2.69
CA ALA A 372 24.25 17.92 -3.35
C ALA A 372 22.78 17.67 -2.93
N GLY A 373 22.49 17.72 -1.63
CA GLY A 373 21.11 17.70 -1.17
C GLY A 373 20.87 18.19 0.27
N GLN A 374 19.61 18.52 0.56
CA GLN A 374 19.10 18.90 1.88
C GLN A 374 17.97 17.94 2.29
N VAL A 375 18.07 17.32 3.46
CA VAL A 375 17.14 16.25 3.91
C VAL A 375 16.59 16.48 5.32
N ASP A 376 16.31 17.74 5.66
CA ASP A 376 15.63 18.12 6.89
C ASP A 376 14.17 17.64 6.92
N HIS A 377 13.60 17.55 8.14
CA HIS A 377 12.20 17.20 8.42
C HIS A 377 11.75 15.82 7.95
N ASN A 378 12.62 14.81 8.09
CA ASN A 378 12.26 13.40 7.86
C ASN A 378 12.31 12.59 9.16
N PHE A 379 11.62 11.45 9.19
CA PHE A 379 11.73 10.43 10.22
C PHE A 379 12.72 9.33 9.79
N TRP A 380 13.67 9.00 10.66
CA TRP A 380 14.83 8.15 10.34
C TRP A 380 14.78 6.74 10.94
N GLY A 381 13.87 6.52 11.90
CA GLY A 381 13.86 5.36 12.79
C GLY A 381 13.81 5.76 14.26
N PHE A 382 13.42 4.83 15.13
CA PHE A 382 13.33 5.10 16.57
C PHE A 382 14.71 5.09 17.22
N GLY A 383 15.13 6.25 17.75
CA GLY A 383 16.46 6.46 18.33
C GLY A 383 17.50 6.95 17.34
N ASP A 384 17.24 6.90 16.03
CA ASP A 384 18.15 7.40 15.00
C ASP A 384 18.20 8.93 14.94
N THR A 385 19.39 9.43 14.60
CA THR A 385 19.65 10.86 14.38
C THR A 385 19.79 11.13 12.89
N ALA A 386 19.45 12.35 12.45
CA ALA A 386 19.58 12.72 11.05
C ALA A 386 21.04 12.63 10.58
N THR A 387 22.02 12.94 11.44
CA THR A 387 23.46 12.80 11.15
C THR A 387 23.98 11.36 11.20
N SER A 388 23.25 10.40 11.78
CA SER A 388 23.64 8.97 11.75
C SER A 388 22.98 8.22 10.61
N ALA A 389 21.80 8.67 10.17
CA ALA A 389 21.06 8.09 9.05
C ALA A 389 21.47 8.66 7.67
N THR A 390 22.35 9.67 7.60
CA THR A 390 22.73 10.33 6.34
C THR A 390 24.25 10.41 6.12
N SER A 391 24.66 10.54 4.85
CA SER A 391 26.01 10.92 4.44
C SER A 391 25.98 11.92 3.29
N GLN A 392 26.98 12.80 3.23
CA GLN A 392 27.14 13.79 2.16
C GLN A 392 25.92 14.72 1.96
N CYS A 393 25.07 14.88 2.98
CA CYS A 393 23.85 15.68 2.97
C CYS A 393 23.96 16.93 3.86
N THR A 394 23.23 17.98 3.52
CA THR A 394 22.89 19.07 4.45
C THR A 394 21.72 18.64 5.32
N VAL A 395 21.91 18.56 6.64
CA VAL A 395 20.87 18.14 7.59
C VAL A 395 21.12 18.65 9.00
N SER A 396 20.06 18.82 9.79
CA SER A 396 20.11 19.12 11.23
C SER A 396 19.41 18.06 12.08
N ASN A 397 20.06 17.62 13.16
CA ASN A 397 19.45 16.72 14.15
C ASN A 397 18.24 17.33 14.87
N ASN A 398 18.13 18.66 14.90
CA ASN A 398 16.99 19.36 15.47
C ASN A 398 15.82 19.46 14.47
N LYS A 399 16.06 19.16 13.19
CA LYS A 399 15.06 19.09 12.11
C LYS A 399 14.80 17.63 11.71
N ARG A 400 14.52 16.77 12.69
CA ARG A 400 14.02 15.40 12.46
C ARG A 400 12.61 15.31 13.04
N LEU A 401 11.71 14.56 12.42
CA LEU A 401 10.31 14.48 12.89
C LEU A 401 10.16 13.79 14.26
N GLY A 402 11.16 12.99 14.67
CA GLY A 402 11.21 12.34 15.98
C GLY A 402 10.21 11.19 16.20
N ALA A 403 9.13 11.13 15.41
CA ALA A 403 8.14 10.06 15.27
C ALA A 403 7.82 9.87 13.77
N PRO A 404 7.33 8.69 13.33
CA PRO A 404 6.90 8.49 11.95
C PRO A 404 5.73 9.41 11.62
N ALA A 405 5.70 9.93 10.40
CA ALA A 405 4.50 10.53 9.85
C ALA A 405 3.44 9.43 9.64
N GLN A 406 2.19 9.71 10.00
CA GLN A 406 1.08 8.76 9.94
C GLN A 406 0.82 8.36 8.47
N PRO A 407 0.83 7.06 8.10
CA PRO A 407 0.47 6.64 6.75
C PRO A 407 -0.94 7.09 6.33
N ARG A 408 -1.13 7.31 5.02
CA ARG A 408 -2.47 7.51 4.44
C ARG A 408 -3.25 6.19 4.51
N SER A 409 -4.57 6.30 4.68
CA SER A 409 -5.44 5.11 4.78
C SER A 409 -6.04 4.79 3.42
N GLY A 410 -5.64 3.66 2.83
CA GLY A 410 -6.11 3.23 1.51
C GLY A 410 -5.44 3.93 0.31
N ASP A 411 -4.33 4.62 0.55
CA ASP A 411 -3.46 5.26 -0.46
C ASP A 411 -2.01 5.17 0.00
N ALA A 412 -1.06 5.20 -0.95
CA ALA A 412 0.36 5.36 -0.68
C ALA A 412 0.71 6.74 -0.06
N GLY A 413 1.84 6.79 0.63
CA GLY A 413 2.42 7.97 1.25
C GLY A 413 1.94 8.23 2.68
N VAL A 414 2.50 9.28 3.28
CA VAL A 414 2.18 9.73 4.64
C VAL A 414 1.34 11.01 4.63
N GLN A 415 0.70 11.30 5.75
CA GLN A 415 -0.17 12.45 5.93
C GLN A 415 0.65 13.73 6.17
N GLY A 416 1.18 14.30 5.10
CA GLY A 416 1.75 15.65 5.08
C GLY A 416 1.14 16.51 3.99
N GLU A 417 1.15 17.84 4.14
CA GLU A 417 0.70 18.79 3.12
C GLU A 417 1.57 20.06 3.10
N VAL A 418 1.89 20.58 1.90
CA VAL A 418 2.28 21.99 1.73
C VAL A 418 1.02 22.83 1.55
N VAL A 419 0.80 23.77 2.45
CA VAL A 419 -0.36 24.67 2.42
C VAL A 419 0.05 26.12 2.18
N THR A 420 -0.88 26.95 1.72
CA THR A 420 -0.72 28.42 1.66
C THR A 420 -1.61 29.04 2.73
N VAL A 421 -1.00 29.81 3.62
CA VAL A 421 -1.67 30.51 4.72
C VAL A 421 -2.25 31.82 4.20
N THR A 422 -3.57 31.94 4.28
CA THR A 422 -4.37 33.07 3.79
C THR A 422 -5.07 33.79 4.95
N THR A 423 -5.63 34.98 4.72
CA THR A 423 -6.50 35.66 5.70
C THR A 423 -7.78 34.88 6.01
N ALA A 424 -8.24 34.04 5.09
CA ALA A 424 -9.33 33.10 5.33
C ALA A 424 -8.83 31.88 6.12
N LYS A 425 -9.56 31.50 7.18
CA LYS A 425 -9.32 30.26 7.93
C LYS A 425 -9.49 29.05 7.03
N GLN A 426 -8.41 28.27 6.89
CA GLN A 426 -8.41 27.00 6.19
C GLN A 426 -8.23 25.85 7.18
N ASN A 427 -8.88 24.74 6.88
CA ASN A 427 -8.90 23.53 7.69
C ASN A 427 -8.17 22.41 6.92
N ARG A 428 -7.49 21.49 7.62
CA ARG A 428 -6.86 20.27 7.05
C ARG A 428 -7.05 19.06 7.95
N PHE A 429 -6.71 17.88 7.43
CA PHE A 429 -6.94 16.56 8.06
C PHE A 429 -8.35 16.45 8.67
N ASN A 430 -9.39 16.55 7.83
CA ASN A 430 -10.81 16.56 8.24
C ASN A 430 -11.20 17.64 9.28
N GLY A 431 -10.44 18.73 9.35
CA GLY A 431 -10.68 19.86 10.27
C GLY A 431 -10.10 19.67 11.66
N LEU A 432 -9.19 18.71 11.86
CA LEU A 432 -8.47 18.51 13.12
C LEU A 432 -7.43 19.59 13.40
N VAL A 433 -6.89 20.20 12.34
CA VAL A 433 -6.00 21.38 12.40
C VAL A 433 -6.49 22.44 11.43
N SER A 434 -6.33 23.70 11.81
CA SER A 434 -6.68 24.87 11.00
C SER A 434 -5.61 25.97 11.12
N TYR A 435 -5.54 26.83 10.11
CA TYR A 435 -4.65 27.99 10.10
C TYR A 435 -5.25 29.16 9.33
N GLN A 436 -4.83 30.36 9.71
CA GLN A 436 -5.02 31.63 9.00
C GLN A 436 -3.82 32.53 9.31
N ARG A 437 -3.61 33.57 8.51
CA ARG A 437 -2.73 34.67 8.89
C ARG A 437 -3.51 35.90 9.33
N SER A 438 -2.83 36.83 9.99
CA SER A 438 -3.35 38.18 10.23
C SER A 438 -3.61 38.94 8.91
N ALA A 439 -4.38 40.03 9.00
CA ALA A 439 -4.87 40.75 7.81
C ALA A 439 -3.78 41.58 7.10
N ASP A 440 -2.78 42.00 7.86
CA ASP A 440 -1.51 42.57 7.41
C ASP A 440 -0.61 41.51 6.74
N GLY A 441 0.44 41.98 6.05
CA GLY A 441 1.40 41.11 5.34
C GLY A 441 0.84 40.35 4.14
N GLY A 442 1.67 39.45 3.60
CA GLY A 442 1.36 38.59 2.46
C GLY A 442 1.12 37.13 2.83
N ASP A 443 0.57 36.36 1.90
CA ASP A 443 0.39 34.90 2.03
C ASP A 443 1.76 34.19 2.00
N TYR A 444 1.90 33.11 2.77
CA TYR A 444 3.13 32.32 2.87
C TYR A 444 2.83 30.82 2.99
N LYS A 445 3.86 29.97 2.85
CA LYS A 445 3.70 28.50 2.86
C LYS A 445 4.13 27.87 4.18
N LEU A 446 3.36 26.88 4.62
CA LEU A 446 3.69 25.96 5.71
C LEU A 446 3.70 24.52 5.19
N ASN A 447 4.55 23.70 5.77
CA ASN A 447 4.43 22.25 5.77
C ASN A 447 3.72 21.83 7.06
N LEU A 448 2.71 20.96 6.94
CA LEU A 448 2.05 20.30 8.06
C LEU A 448 2.24 18.79 7.92
N ILE A 449 2.83 18.14 8.91
CA ILE A 449 2.95 16.68 9.00
C ILE A 449 2.06 16.20 10.15
N ASN A 450 1.26 15.16 9.91
CA ASN A 450 0.43 14.53 10.93
C ASN A 450 1.10 13.23 11.42
N HIS A 451 1.30 13.09 12.73
CA HIS A 451 1.85 11.89 13.36
C HIS A 451 0.77 10.98 13.97
N GLY A 452 -0.51 11.38 13.91
CA GLY A 452 -1.59 10.67 14.59
C GLY A 452 -1.60 10.94 16.10
N ALA A 453 -2.33 10.10 16.83
CA ALA A 453 -2.56 10.21 18.27
C ALA A 453 -2.48 8.83 18.95
N GLY A 454 -2.63 8.82 20.28
CA GLY A 454 -3.07 7.64 21.04
C GLY A 454 -2.01 6.61 21.42
N SER A 455 -0.87 6.52 20.75
CA SER A 455 0.21 5.58 21.08
C SER A 455 1.55 6.27 21.34
N PRO A 456 2.47 5.64 22.10
CA PRO A 456 3.78 6.23 22.39
C PRO A 456 4.68 6.35 21.15
N GLU A 457 4.53 5.49 20.15
CA GLU A 457 5.32 5.60 18.90
C GLU A 457 4.98 6.86 18.08
N ASN A 458 3.77 7.40 18.23
CA ASN A 458 3.29 8.61 17.56
C ASN A 458 3.69 9.92 18.27
N VAL A 459 4.57 9.87 19.28
CA VAL A 459 5.00 11.04 20.07
C VAL A 459 6.42 11.50 19.67
N PRO A 460 6.56 12.62 18.94
CA PRO A 460 7.86 13.18 18.56
C PRO A 460 8.84 13.32 19.73
N PHE A 461 10.11 13.03 19.45
CA PHE A 461 11.30 13.21 20.31
C PHE A 461 11.33 12.44 21.65
N THR A 462 10.21 11.93 22.16
CA THR A 462 10.17 11.13 23.40
C THR A 462 10.60 9.67 23.19
N GLY A 463 10.56 9.17 21.95
CA GLY A 463 10.83 7.75 21.64
C GLY A 463 9.85 6.79 22.33
N GLY A 464 8.63 7.24 22.63
CA GLY A 464 7.63 6.48 23.39
C GLY A 464 7.88 6.39 24.89
N ALA A 465 8.68 7.29 25.46
CA ALA A 465 8.98 7.31 26.89
C ALA A 465 7.73 7.48 27.78
N LEU A 466 7.71 6.73 28.89
CA LEU A 466 6.64 6.74 29.87
C LEU A 466 6.64 8.06 30.65
N GLY A 467 5.57 8.84 30.49
CA GLY A 467 5.44 10.19 31.07
C GLY A 467 5.03 11.28 30.07
N SER A 468 4.83 10.95 28.79
CA SER A 468 4.29 11.89 27.79
C SER A 468 2.88 12.41 28.13
N LEU A 469 2.49 13.50 27.47
CA LEU A 469 1.15 14.06 27.49
C LEU A 469 0.09 13.04 27.04
N THR A 470 -1.06 13.07 27.71
CA THR A 470 -2.28 12.39 27.28
C THR A 470 -2.88 13.18 26.12
N ALA A 471 -2.60 12.75 24.90
CA ALA A 471 -2.97 13.47 23.68
C ALA A 471 -4.50 13.59 23.49
N CYS A 472 -4.97 14.81 23.28
CA CYS A 472 -6.35 15.16 22.95
C CYS A 472 -6.54 15.59 21.49
N SER A 473 -5.45 15.93 20.79
CA SER A 473 -5.35 16.03 19.33
C SER A 473 -4.37 14.98 18.79
N ASN A 474 -4.16 14.93 17.47
CA ASN A 474 -2.93 14.37 16.92
C ASN A 474 -1.72 15.26 17.28
N TYR A 475 -0.51 14.68 17.21
CA TYR A 475 0.74 15.42 17.14
C TYR A 475 0.99 15.90 15.71
N TYR A 476 1.44 17.14 15.54
CA TYR A 476 1.72 17.75 14.23
C TYR A 476 3.08 18.43 14.19
N ASP A 477 4.00 18.02 13.31
CA ASP A 477 5.14 18.87 12.95
C ASP A 477 4.65 19.97 11.99
N ILE A 478 4.86 21.24 12.36
CA ILE A 478 4.38 22.40 11.58
C ILE A 478 5.54 23.37 11.41
N PHE A 479 6.00 23.54 10.18
CA PHE A 479 7.18 24.33 9.87
C PHE A 479 7.04 25.15 8.59
N LEU A 480 7.81 26.22 8.48
CA LEU A 480 7.88 27.05 7.29
C LEU A 480 8.44 26.27 6.10
N GLU A 481 7.88 26.50 4.91
CA GLU A 481 8.47 26.02 3.66
C GLU A 481 9.85 26.63 3.44
N LYS A 482 10.72 25.95 2.69
CA LYS A 482 12.10 26.37 2.47
C LYS A 482 12.20 27.83 2.00
N ASP A 483 13.10 28.56 2.65
CA ASP A 483 13.45 29.96 2.40
C ASP A 483 12.28 30.97 2.54
N VAL A 484 11.16 30.57 3.17
CA VAL A 484 10.03 31.46 3.50
C VAL A 484 10.30 32.26 4.77
N ILE A 485 10.05 33.56 4.71
CA ILE A 485 10.03 34.49 5.86
C ILE A 485 8.63 35.13 5.91
N PRO A 486 7.79 34.81 6.90
CA PRO A 486 6.46 35.42 7.04
C PRO A 486 6.52 36.93 7.26
N SER A 487 5.49 37.63 6.79
CA SER A 487 5.27 39.07 6.99
C SER A 487 3.96 39.38 7.72
N ALA A 488 3.32 38.34 8.27
CA ALA A 488 2.04 38.34 8.95
C ALA A 488 2.07 37.30 10.07
N GLN A 489 1.27 37.48 11.13
CA GLN A 489 1.18 36.52 12.24
C GLN A 489 0.41 35.26 11.81
N LEU A 490 0.76 34.10 12.35
CA LEU A 490 0.05 32.83 12.15
C LEU A 490 -0.94 32.60 13.28
N THR A 491 -2.26 32.53 13.02
CA THR A 491 -3.19 31.88 13.94
C THR A 491 -3.28 30.40 13.59
N LEU A 492 -2.72 29.54 14.44
CA LEU A 492 -2.86 28.08 14.38
C LEU A 492 -4.02 27.64 15.29
N SER A 493 -4.77 26.60 14.91
CA SER A 493 -5.86 26.07 15.73
C SER A 493 -5.92 24.54 15.67
N LEU A 494 -5.94 23.87 16.82
CA LEU A 494 -6.02 22.40 16.94
C LEU A 494 -7.30 22.00 17.67
N ARG A 495 -8.01 20.98 17.16
CA ARG A 495 -9.19 20.39 17.83
C ARG A 495 -8.82 19.35 18.88
N TYR A 496 -9.60 19.30 19.94
CA TYR A 496 -9.31 18.48 21.13
C TYR A 496 -10.40 17.46 21.51
N ASP A 497 -11.45 17.32 20.71
CA ASP A 497 -12.67 16.57 21.05
C ASP A 497 -12.79 15.19 20.37
N GLN A 498 -11.80 14.78 19.57
CA GLN A 498 -11.95 13.68 18.62
C GLN A 498 -11.27 12.35 19.02
N PHE A 499 -10.33 12.35 19.97
CA PHE A 499 -9.44 11.19 20.21
C PHE A 499 -9.62 10.46 21.55
N LEU A 500 -10.04 11.14 22.61
CA LEU A 500 -10.21 10.53 23.94
C LEU A 500 -11.49 11.03 24.63
N ALA A 501 -12.30 10.08 25.08
CA ALA A 501 -13.54 10.32 25.81
C ALA A 501 -13.27 10.96 27.18
N GLY A 502 -13.30 12.29 27.21
CA GLY A 502 -13.08 13.09 28.42
C GLY A 502 -12.31 14.39 28.16
N CYS A 503 -11.52 14.48 27.08
CA CYS A 503 -10.67 15.64 26.79
C CYS A 503 -11.43 16.96 26.82
N ALA A 504 -12.52 17.09 26.06
CA ALA A 504 -13.33 18.32 26.07
C ALA A 504 -13.88 18.67 27.46
N SER A 505 -14.41 17.69 28.20
CA SER A 505 -14.93 17.90 29.57
C SER A 505 -13.86 18.23 30.62
N THR A 506 -12.57 17.98 30.35
CA THR A 506 -11.46 18.41 31.21
C THR A 506 -10.91 19.77 30.77
N ILE A 507 -10.70 19.96 29.47
CA ILE A 507 -10.15 21.18 28.88
C ILE A 507 -11.08 22.38 29.11
N GLU A 508 -12.40 22.17 29.15
CA GLU A 508 -13.39 23.23 29.34
C GLU A 508 -13.64 23.60 30.82
N THR A 509 -12.83 23.10 31.75
CA THR A 509 -12.95 23.38 33.20
C THR A 509 -12.27 24.68 33.63
N ALA A 510 -12.48 25.04 34.91
CA ALA A 510 -11.82 26.16 35.58
C ALA A 510 -10.32 25.96 35.82
N GLU A 511 -9.78 24.74 35.60
CA GLU A 511 -8.34 24.50 35.65
C GLU A 511 -7.66 24.87 34.32
N TYR A 512 -8.37 24.77 33.19
CA TYR A 512 -7.82 24.98 31.86
C TYR A 512 -8.49 26.20 31.18
N CYS A 513 -9.39 26.00 30.21
CA CYS A 513 -9.92 27.09 29.37
C CYS A 513 -10.75 28.17 30.08
N THR A 514 -11.21 27.95 31.32
CA THR A 514 -11.94 28.98 32.10
C THR A 514 -11.17 29.44 33.36
N SER A 515 -9.88 29.11 33.46
CA SER A 515 -8.98 29.59 34.53
C SER A 515 -8.68 31.10 34.45
N GLY A 516 -8.70 31.67 33.24
CA GLY A 516 -8.20 33.02 32.96
C GLY A 516 -6.67 33.10 32.81
N ASP A 517 -5.96 31.98 32.91
CA ASP A 517 -4.51 31.88 32.81
C ASP A 517 -4.10 31.18 31.51
N ALA A 518 -3.43 31.93 30.62
CA ALA A 518 -2.97 31.40 29.33
C ALA A 518 -1.92 30.30 29.49
N ALA A 519 -1.11 30.33 30.56
CA ALA A 519 -0.08 29.33 30.80
C ALA A 519 -0.64 27.93 31.09
N LYS A 520 -1.89 27.86 31.57
CA LYS A 520 -2.59 26.58 31.77
C LYS A 520 -3.20 26.01 30.50
N ILE A 521 -3.35 26.78 29.42
CA ILE A 521 -4.11 26.31 28.24
C ILE A 521 -3.31 25.19 27.53
N PRO A 522 -3.88 23.97 27.38
CA PRO A 522 -3.09 22.76 27.13
C PRO A 522 -2.71 22.52 25.66
N LEU A 523 -2.38 23.59 24.93
CA LEU A 523 -1.75 23.52 23.60
C LEU A 523 -0.23 23.62 23.77
N TYR A 524 0.42 22.48 23.62
CA TYR A 524 1.84 22.28 23.84
C TYR A 524 2.63 22.34 22.53
N TRP A 525 3.90 22.76 22.66
CA TRP A 525 4.94 22.66 21.64
C TRP A 525 6.20 22.04 22.27
N PHE A 526 7.14 21.56 21.46
CA PHE A 526 8.39 20.96 21.93
C PHE A 526 9.62 21.69 21.38
N SER A 527 10.50 22.21 22.23
CA SER A 527 11.78 22.78 21.79
C SER A 527 12.87 21.71 21.68
N PRO A 528 13.33 21.32 20.47
CA PRO A 528 14.57 20.56 20.32
C PRO A 528 15.83 21.47 20.36
N SER A 529 15.67 22.78 20.52
CA SER A 529 16.79 23.74 20.58
C SER A 529 17.50 23.68 21.93
N GLY A 530 18.84 23.67 21.94
CA GLY A 530 19.64 23.49 23.17
C GLY A 530 19.57 24.63 24.19
N THR A 531 18.83 25.70 23.91
CA THR A 531 18.56 26.83 24.81
C THR A 531 17.48 26.55 25.85
N VAL A 532 16.64 25.54 25.62
CA VAL A 532 15.68 25.00 26.61
C VAL A 532 15.86 23.47 26.60
N PRO A 533 15.93 22.77 27.76
CA PRO A 533 15.99 21.31 27.75
C PRO A 533 14.77 20.74 27.00
N GLY A 534 14.98 19.68 26.21
CA GLY A 534 13.96 19.10 25.33
C GLY A 534 12.73 18.59 26.08
N VAL A 535 11.73 19.46 26.22
CA VAL A 535 10.54 19.31 27.07
C VAL A 535 9.34 19.92 26.33
N TRP A 536 8.16 19.35 26.57
CA TRP A 536 6.90 19.92 26.09
C TRP A 536 6.46 21.07 27.01
N GLN A 537 6.26 22.27 26.46
CA GLN A 537 5.78 23.45 27.19
C GLN A 537 4.46 23.95 26.60
N THR A 538 3.61 24.63 27.39
CA THR A 538 2.43 25.27 26.80
C THR A 538 2.83 26.53 26.06
N THR A 539 2.14 26.79 24.95
CA THR A 539 2.32 28.00 24.13
C THR A 539 2.05 29.28 24.95
N GLY A 540 1.11 29.26 25.89
CA GLY A 540 0.83 30.39 26.78
C GLY A 540 1.81 30.57 27.94
N GLU A 541 2.45 29.50 28.46
CA GLU A 541 3.52 29.62 29.48
C GLU A 541 4.73 30.35 28.89
N THR A 542 4.93 30.16 27.58
CA THR A 542 6.06 30.66 26.81
C THR A 542 5.76 31.97 26.08
N GLY A 543 4.66 32.64 26.46
CA GLY A 543 4.35 34.04 26.14
C GLY A 543 3.31 34.24 25.02
N GLN A 544 3.09 33.26 24.15
CA GLN A 544 2.21 33.44 22.99
C GLN A 544 0.73 33.58 23.35
N VAL A 545 0.01 34.36 22.53
CA VAL A 545 -1.44 34.59 22.69
C VAL A 545 -2.22 33.31 22.38
N THR A 546 -2.45 32.53 23.43
CA THR A 546 -3.14 31.24 23.39
C THR A 546 -4.55 31.39 23.97
N THR A 547 -5.57 30.86 23.29
CA THR A 547 -6.98 31.04 23.66
C THR A 547 -7.80 29.78 23.35
N CYS A 548 -8.91 29.59 24.06
CA CYS A 548 -9.83 28.47 23.80
C CYS A 548 -11.10 28.92 23.07
N ASN A 549 -11.45 28.23 21.99
CA ASN A 549 -12.75 28.34 21.34
C ASN A 549 -13.59 27.09 21.67
N THR A 550 -14.24 27.13 22.84
CA THR A 550 -15.02 26.01 23.38
C THR A 550 -16.32 25.72 22.61
N ALA A 551 -16.73 26.61 21.71
CA ALA A 551 -17.82 26.37 20.76
C ALA A 551 -17.36 25.54 19.54
N ALA A 552 -16.16 25.83 19.01
CA ALA A 552 -15.55 25.08 17.91
C ALA A 552 -14.81 23.80 18.36
N LYS A 553 -14.59 23.63 19.67
CA LYS A 553 -13.73 22.60 20.28
C LYS A 553 -12.27 22.71 19.85
N GLU A 554 -11.78 23.93 19.76
CA GLU A 554 -10.41 24.28 19.36
C GLU A 554 -9.66 25.00 20.48
N ILE A 555 -8.35 24.78 20.55
CA ILE A 555 -7.42 25.75 21.15
C ILE A 555 -6.68 26.43 19.99
N GLN A 556 -6.50 27.74 20.11
CA GLN A 556 -5.86 28.59 19.12
C GLN A 556 -4.62 29.27 19.72
N VAL A 557 -3.54 29.37 18.94
CA VAL A 557 -2.35 30.14 19.29
C VAL A 557 -2.02 31.11 18.15
N VAL A 558 -1.67 32.34 18.50
CA VAL A 558 -1.01 33.27 17.57
C VAL A 558 0.50 33.09 17.69
N ILE A 559 1.19 32.95 16.56
CA ILE A 559 2.65 32.80 16.46
C ILE A 559 3.18 33.92 15.56
N ASP A 560 4.22 34.62 16.02
CA ASP A 560 4.87 35.67 15.23
C ASP A 560 6.41 35.71 15.40
N THR A 561 7.00 36.90 15.54
CA THR A 561 8.43 37.13 15.75
C THR A 561 8.79 37.42 17.22
N THR A 562 7.83 37.31 18.13
CA THR A 562 7.98 37.53 19.57
C THR A 562 7.67 36.26 20.37
N ASP A 563 8.14 36.22 21.62
CA ASP A 563 7.95 35.11 22.57
C ASP A 563 8.33 33.72 21.98
N ARG A 564 7.68 32.62 22.41
CA ARG A 564 7.98 31.27 21.89
C ARG A 564 6.71 30.41 21.76
N PRO A 565 6.58 29.56 20.71
CA PRO A 565 7.49 29.43 19.58
C PRO A 565 7.42 30.65 18.64
N ASP A 566 8.54 31.02 18.02
CA ASP A 566 8.64 32.07 16.98
C ASP A 566 8.95 31.51 15.58
N PHE A 567 8.73 32.31 14.54
CA PHE A 567 8.98 31.94 13.13
C PHE A 567 10.44 31.59 12.79
N ALA A 568 11.41 32.30 13.35
CA ALA A 568 12.82 32.22 12.95
C ALA A 568 13.56 31.06 13.63
N ASN A 569 13.18 30.75 14.87
CA ASN A 569 13.95 29.90 15.77
C ASN A 569 13.24 28.59 16.14
N ASP A 570 11.90 28.55 16.12
CA ASP A 570 11.12 27.40 16.63
C ASP A 570 10.25 26.76 15.56
N LEU A 571 9.51 27.54 14.75
CA LEU A 571 8.67 27.09 13.62
C LEU A 571 9.47 26.58 12.40
N ASN A 572 10.69 26.13 12.66
CA ASN A 572 11.59 25.43 11.78
C ASN A 572 11.97 24.04 12.34
N PHE A 573 11.52 23.68 13.55
CA PHE A 573 12.00 22.53 14.32
C PHE A 573 10.94 21.87 15.23
N THR A 574 9.77 22.49 15.44
CA THR A 574 8.86 22.11 16.54
C THR A 574 7.55 21.42 16.11
N PRO A 575 7.17 20.33 16.79
CA PRO A 575 5.83 19.77 16.74
C PRO A 575 4.91 20.32 17.84
N PHE A 576 3.60 20.31 17.53
CA PHE A 576 2.51 20.80 18.36
C PHE A 576 1.52 19.66 18.73
N VAL A 577 0.88 19.79 19.89
CA VAL A 577 -0.21 18.89 20.33
C VAL A 577 -1.12 19.60 21.33
N VAL A 578 -2.44 19.35 21.30
CA VAL A 578 -3.29 19.57 22.46
C VAL A 578 -3.26 18.31 23.31
N GLY A 579 -2.75 18.41 24.53
CA GLY A 579 -2.54 17.24 25.40
C GLY A 579 -2.62 17.61 26.87
N LEU A 580 -3.21 16.73 27.68
CA LEU A 580 -3.29 16.91 29.12
C LEU A 580 -2.04 16.31 29.79
N PRO A 581 -1.56 16.86 30.92
CA PRO A 581 -0.57 16.18 31.76
C PRO A 581 -1.04 14.75 32.10
N PRO A 582 -0.13 13.76 32.21
CA PRO A 582 -0.51 12.37 32.47
C PRO A 582 -1.22 12.23 33.84
N GLN A 583 -2.54 12.18 33.80
CA GLN A 583 -3.37 12.03 35.00
C GLN A 583 -3.22 10.60 35.56
N PRO A 584 -3.13 10.43 36.89
CA PRO A 584 -3.00 9.12 37.52
C PRO A 584 -4.20 8.21 37.18
N SER A 585 -3.97 6.89 37.12
CA SER A 585 -5.06 5.94 36.89
C SER A 585 -6.09 6.00 38.02
N SER A 586 -7.34 6.22 37.65
CA SER A 586 -8.47 6.22 38.58
C SER A 586 -9.44 5.14 38.15
N VAL A 587 -9.54 4.08 38.96
CA VAL A 587 -10.40 2.93 38.71
C VAL A 587 -11.29 2.72 39.91
N VAL A 588 -12.59 2.94 39.74
CA VAL A 588 -13.58 2.70 40.80
C VAL A 588 -13.98 1.23 40.74
N ILE A 589 -13.25 0.36 41.44
CA ILE A 589 -13.60 -1.06 41.58
C ILE A 589 -14.84 -1.19 42.47
N THR A 590 -15.92 -1.73 41.91
CA THR A 590 -17.20 -1.95 42.61
C THR A 590 -17.35 -3.37 43.16
N ARG A 591 -16.59 -4.33 42.62
CA ARG A 591 -16.55 -5.73 43.09
C ARG A 591 -15.16 -6.30 42.81
N PHE A 592 -14.61 -7.06 43.75
CA PHE A 592 -13.45 -7.92 43.54
C PHE A 592 -13.56 -9.14 44.45
N VAL A 593 -13.66 -10.34 43.87
CA VAL A 593 -13.93 -11.59 44.59
C VAL A 593 -13.17 -12.77 43.97
N ALA A 594 -12.88 -13.78 44.80
CA ALA A 594 -12.25 -15.03 44.39
C ALA A 594 -13.16 -16.19 44.79
N ILE A 595 -13.63 -16.95 43.79
CA ILE A 595 -14.63 -18.01 43.93
C ILE A 595 -13.90 -19.36 43.78
N PRO A 596 -13.77 -20.16 44.85
CA PRO A 596 -13.05 -21.43 44.79
C PRO A 596 -13.84 -22.50 44.00
N GLY A 597 -13.12 -23.30 43.23
CA GLY A 597 -13.61 -24.48 42.54
C GLY A 597 -12.70 -25.69 42.79
N SER A 598 -12.94 -26.79 42.07
CA SER A 598 -12.15 -28.03 42.20
C SER A 598 -10.79 -27.88 41.51
N GLY A 599 -9.75 -27.51 42.26
CA GLY A 599 -8.38 -27.33 41.74
C GLY A 599 -8.16 -26.02 40.96
N GLN A 600 -9.06 -25.04 41.14
CA GLN A 600 -9.06 -23.76 40.44
C GLN A 600 -9.76 -22.67 41.26
N ALA A 601 -9.54 -21.40 40.93
CA ALA A 601 -10.28 -20.27 41.48
C ALA A 601 -10.68 -19.32 40.34
N SER A 602 -11.95 -18.90 40.32
CA SER A 602 -12.43 -17.82 39.45
C SER A 602 -12.23 -16.48 40.18
N ILE A 603 -11.43 -15.60 39.58
CA ILE A 603 -11.11 -14.27 40.09
C ILE A 603 -11.93 -13.28 39.26
N GLN A 604 -12.93 -12.65 39.88
CA GLN A 604 -13.88 -11.75 39.20
C GLN A 604 -13.80 -10.34 39.77
N TRP A 605 -13.79 -9.33 38.90
CA TRP A 605 -13.94 -7.93 39.31
C TRP A 605 -14.86 -7.15 38.39
N SER A 606 -15.42 -6.08 38.94
CA SER A 606 -16.29 -5.12 38.26
C SER A 606 -15.80 -3.72 38.58
N THR A 607 -15.88 -2.82 37.61
CA THR A 607 -15.56 -1.40 37.76
C THR A 607 -16.81 -0.55 37.52
N ALA A 608 -16.82 0.70 38.00
CA ALA A 608 -17.81 1.73 37.64
C ALA A 608 -17.25 2.76 36.66
N SER A 609 -15.94 3.01 36.69
CA SER A 609 -15.21 3.84 35.73
C SER A 609 -13.74 3.43 35.67
N GLU A 610 -13.11 3.69 34.52
CA GLU A 610 -11.75 3.31 34.18
C GLU A 610 -11.05 4.48 33.46
N VAL A 611 -10.32 5.29 34.23
CA VAL A 611 -9.59 6.47 33.73
C VAL A 611 -8.11 6.11 33.60
N ASN A 612 -7.55 6.34 32.40
CA ASN A 612 -6.14 6.11 32.04
C ASN A 612 -5.60 4.73 32.43
N LEU A 613 -6.39 3.69 32.13
CA LEU A 613 -6.12 2.30 32.48
C LEU A 613 -5.75 1.48 31.22
N SER A 614 -4.54 0.91 31.18
CA SER A 614 -4.17 -0.08 30.16
C SER A 614 -4.87 -1.42 30.42
N GLY A 615 -5.01 -1.79 31.68
CA GLY A 615 -5.62 -3.05 32.11
C GLY A 615 -5.10 -3.52 33.47
N PHE A 616 -5.26 -4.81 33.71
CA PHE A 616 -4.95 -5.45 35.00
C PHE A 616 -3.98 -6.63 34.84
N TYR A 617 -3.11 -6.85 35.81
CA TYR A 617 -2.56 -8.18 36.09
C TYR A 617 -3.23 -8.76 37.34
N VAL A 618 -3.55 -10.05 37.33
CA VAL A 618 -3.91 -10.77 38.56
C VAL A 618 -2.62 -11.29 39.19
N LEU A 619 -2.40 -10.96 40.45
CA LEU A 619 -1.27 -11.40 41.25
C LEU A 619 -1.74 -12.38 42.32
N ARG A 620 -0.94 -13.41 42.61
CA ARG A 620 -1.21 -14.46 43.60
C ARG A 620 -0.09 -14.61 44.62
N GLY A 621 -0.45 -14.85 45.87
CA GLY A 621 0.47 -15.17 46.96
C GLY A 621 -0.06 -16.30 47.86
N LEU A 622 0.82 -16.89 48.66
CA LEU A 622 0.47 -17.92 49.66
C LEU A 622 0.19 -17.33 51.06
N ALA A 623 0.40 -16.03 51.25
CA ALA A 623 0.06 -15.30 52.46
C ALA A 623 -0.50 -13.91 52.12
N ALA A 624 -1.33 -13.34 53.00
CA ALA A 624 -1.99 -12.05 52.78
C ALA A 624 -1.01 -10.88 52.58
N ALA A 625 0.16 -10.93 53.19
CA ALA A 625 1.24 -9.94 53.05
C ALA A 625 2.16 -10.19 51.84
N GLY A 626 1.91 -11.26 51.06
CA GLY A 626 2.79 -11.71 49.99
C GLY A 626 3.89 -12.68 50.46
N PRO A 627 4.91 -12.95 49.62
CA PRO A 627 5.12 -12.37 48.29
C PRO A 627 4.00 -12.67 47.30
N PHE A 628 3.86 -11.81 46.29
CA PHE A 628 2.84 -11.88 45.24
C PHE A 628 3.50 -11.94 43.86
N GLU A 629 3.13 -12.93 43.04
CA GLU A 629 3.62 -13.13 41.68
C GLU A 629 2.50 -12.87 40.66
N ARG A 630 2.81 -12.28 39.49
CA ARG A 630 1.85 -12.13 38.38
C ARG A 630 1.54 -13.52 37.81
N ILE A 631 0.26 -13.89 37.74
CA ILE A 631 -0.19 -15.17 37.16
C ILE A 631 -0.90 -15.01 35.80
N THR A 632 -0.98 -13.78 35.28
CA THR A 632 -1.63 -13.46 33.99
C THR A 632 -0.68 -12.66 33.08
N GLY A 633 -1.01 -12.65 31.78
CA GLY A 633 -0.65 -11.51 30.92
C GLY A 633 -1.45 -10.26 31.29
N LEU A 634 -1.28 -9.17 30.54
CA LEU A 634 -2.10 -7.97 30.74
C LEU A 634 -3.53 -8.28 30.28
N ILE A 635 -4.49 -8.18 31.20
CA ILE A 635 -5.92 -8.26 30.91
C ILE A 635 -6.34 -6.84 30.55
N VAL A 636 -6.36 -6.56 29.25
CA VAL A 636 -6.66 -5.23 28.68
C VAL A 636 -8.02 -4.75 29.16
N HIS A 637 -8.13 -3.45 29.44
CA HIS A 637 -9.37 -2.83 29.89
C HIS A 637 -10.47 -2.90 28.80
N THR A 638 -11.73 -2.79 29.24
CA THR A 638 -12.92 -2.79 28.36
C THR A 638 -13.98 -1.77 28.77
N GLY A 639 -13.77 -1.07 29.88
CA GLY A 639 -14.54 0.10 30.28
C GLY A 639 -13.89 1.41 29.83
N SER A 640 -14.46 2.52 30.30
CA SER A 640 -14.10 3.90 29.97
C SER A 640 -14.18 4.81 31.20
N SER A 641 -13.76 6.07 31.03
CA SER A 641 -13.89 7.15 32.01
C SER A 641 -15.32 7.35 32.54
N ALA A 642 -16.34 7.00 31.73
CA ALA A 642 -17.76 7.16 32.07
C ALA A 642 -18.50 5.84 32.36
N SER A 643 -17.88 4.68 32.12
CA SER A 643 -18.55 3.37 32.24
C SER A 643 -17.57 2.22 32.48
N GLY A 644 -17.62 1.60 33.65
CA GLY A 644 -16.82 0.40 33.94
C GLY A 644 -17.30 -0.88 33.23
N ALA A 645 -16.57 -1.97 33.45
CA ALA A 645 -16.78 -3.27 32.84
C ALA A 645 -16.67 -4.42 33.86
N ASN A 646 -16.84 -5.65 33.38
CA ASN A 646 -16.76 -6.87 34.20
C ASN A 646 -15.70 -7.82 33.62
N TYR A 647 -14.89 -8.40 34.51
CA TYR A 647 -13.75 -9.24 34.14
C TYR A 647 -13.76 -10.53 34.95
N GLU A 648 -13.24 -11.60 34.34
CA GLU A 648 -13.01 -12.89 34.98
C GLU A 648 -11.67 -13.48 34.51
N TYR A 649 -10.91 -14.03 35.46
CA TYR A 649 -9.76 -14.88 35.19
C TYR A 649 -9.86 -16.17 35.99
N ILE A 650 -9.59 -17.32 35.36
CA ILE A 650 -9.62 -18.63 36.04
C ILE A 650 -8.19 -19.10 36.28
N ASP A 651 -7.77 -19.04 37.54
CA ASP A 651 -6.50 -19.62 38.00
C ASP A 651 -6.68 -21.14 38.20
N THR A 652 -5.72 -21.95 37.76
CA THR A 652 -5.87 -23.42 37.65
C THR A 652 -4.62 -24.16 38.10
N GLY A 653 -4.76 -25.45 38.43
CA GLY A 653 -3.67 -26.26 38.97
C GLY A 653 -3.41 -26.01 40.45
N LEU A 654 -4.43 -25.55 41.17
CA LEU A 654 -4.34 -25.19 42.59
C LEU A 654 -4.53 -26.41 43.49
N THR A 655 -3.78 -26.47 44.59
CA THR A 655 -3.82 -27.58 45.54
C THR A 655 -5.06 -27.46 46.45
N SER A 656 -5.87 -28.53 46.54
CA SER A 656 -6.99 -28.59 47.49
C SER A 656 -6.51 -28.38 48.94
N ASN A 657 -7.40 -27.83 49.77
CA ASN A 657 -7.15 -27.41 51.15
C ASN A 657 -6.06 -26.33 51.32
N THR A 658 -5.58 -25.71 50.22
CA THR A 658 -4.69 -24.54 50.27
C THR A 658 -5.50 -23.26 50.10
N THR A 659 -5.14 -22.22 50.86
CA THR A 659 -5.70 -20.86 50.71
C THR A 659 -4.74 -20.02 49.88
N TYR A 660 -5.21 -19.48 48.77
CA TYR A 660 -4.47 -18.56 47.92
C TYR A 660 -5.01 -17.15 48.09
N TYR A 661 -4.11 -16.17 48.09
CA TYR A 661 -4.41 -14.74 48.20
C TYR A 661 -4.21 -14.07 46.85
N TYR A 662 -5.11 -13.15 46.49
CA TYR A 662 -5.09 -12.47 45.20
C TYR A 662 -5.18 -10.95 45.36
N ARG A 663 -4.55 -10.21 44.45
CA ARG A 663 -4.73 -8.77 44.26
C ARG A 663 -4.62 -8.41 42.79
N LEU A 664 -5.22 -7.31 42.38
CA LEU A 664 -4.99 -6.71 41.06
C LEU A 664 -3.82 -5.75 41.13
N GLU A 665 -2.99 -5.78 40.09
CA GLU A 665 -2.11 -4.69 39.72
C GLU A 665 -2.78 -3.90 38.58
N ILE A 666 -3.08 -2.64 38.84
CA ILE A 666 -3.86 -1.73 38.01
C ILE A 666 -2.87 -0.87 37.22
N VAL A 667 -2.70 -1.16 35.94
CA VAL A 667 -1.64 -0.61 35.09
C VAL A 667 -2.17 0.56 34.29
N ASN A 668 -1.60 1.76 34.46
CA ASN A 668 -2.05 2.96 33.76
C ASN A 668 -1.56 3.02 32.29
N ASN A 669 -2.04 3.98 31.51
CA ASN A 669 -1.63 4.17 30.09
C ASN A 669 -0.15 4.56 29.93
N SER A 670 0.50 5.01 31.01
CA SER A 670 1.94 5.28 31.11
C SER A 670 2.71 4.14 31.81
N LEU A 671 2.12 2.93 31.88
CA LEU A 671 2.64 1.71 32.54
C LEU A 671 3.01 1.83 34.04
N GLY A 672 2.56 2.89 34.72
CA GLY A 672 2.62 3.00 36.18
C GLY A 672 1.57 2.12 36.87
N SER A 673 1.96 1.42 37.93
CA SER A 673 1.12 0.43 38.62
C SER A 673 0.60 0.90 39.98
N ASN A 674 -0.70 0.75 40.21
CA ASN A 674 -1.34 0.78 41.53
C ASN A 674 -1.79 -0.64 41.94
N PHE A 675 -2.09 -0.89 43.22
CA PHE A 675 -2.56 -2.21 43.68
C PHE A 675 -3.94 -2.11 44.35
N SER A 676 -4.79 -3.12 44.12
CA SER A 676 -6.05 -3.26 44.85
C SER A 676 -5.83 -3.74 46.31
N ASN A 677 -6.92 -3.78 47.08
CA ASN A 677 -6.96 -4.61 48.28
C ASN A 677 -6.67 -6.09 47.96
N VAL A 678 -6.27 -6.86 48.98
CA VAL A 678 -6.10 -8.31 48.88
C VAL A 678 -7.44 -9.01 49.17
N ILE A 679 -7.67 -10.13 48.48
CA ILE A 679 -8.75 -11.09 48.71
C ILE A 679 -8.18 -12.51 48.81
N SER A 680 -8.99 -13.54 49.13
CA SER A 680 -8.52 -14.93 49.19
C SER A 680 -9.59 -15.95 48.78
N ALA A 681 -9.14 -17.15 48.42
CA ALA A 681 -9.99 -18.33 48.21
C ALA A 681 -9.29 -19.60 48.72
N THR A 682 -10.05 -20.45 49.42
CA THR A 682 -9.59 -21.78 49.89
C THR A 682 -10.14 -22.86 48.99
N ILE A 683 -9.27 -23.67 48.40
CA ILE A 683 -9.62 -24.61 47.33
C ILE A 683 -10.25 -25.88 47.91
N GLY A 684 -11.47 -26.21 47.47
CA GLY A 684 -12.20 -27.37 47.97
C GLY A 684 -11.60 -28.71 47.52
N GLN A 685 -11.98 -29.78 48.22
CA GLN A 685 -11.68 -31.16 47.83
C GLN A 685 -12.66 -31.64 46.74
N PRO A 686 -12.21 -32.32 45.68
CA PRO A 686 -13.11 -32.86 44.64
C PRO A 686 -14.09 -33.89 45.23
N THR A 687 -15.38 -33.67 45.01
CA THR A 687 -16.46 -34.55 45.51
C THR A 687 -16.85 -35.60 44.46
N PRO A 688 -16.87 -36.91 44.77
CA PRO A 688 -17.25 -37.95 43.82
C PRO A 688 -18.76 -37.98 43.55
N THR A 689 -19.18 -38.22 42.30
CA THR A 689 -20.59 -38.14 41.86
C THR A 689 -21.24 -39.51 41.68
N PRO A 690 -22.41 -39.81 42.31
CA PRO A 690 -23.18 -41.04 42.10
C PRO A 690 -24.11 -40.99 40.87
N THR A 691 -24.70 -42.12 40.46
CA THR A 691 -25.56 -42.27 39.25
C THR A 691 -26.74 -43.21 39.53
N LEU A 692 -27.97 -42.89 39.07
CA LEU A 692 -29.20 -43.68 39.25
C LEU A 692 -30.22 -43.53 38.08
N THR A 693 -31.29 -44.36 38.07
CA THR A 693 -32.16 -44.69 36.91
C THR A 693 -33.68 -44.54 37.20
N PHE A 694 -34.57 -44.53 36.18
CA PHE A 694 -36.01 -44.15 36.23
C PHE A 694 -37.05 -45.27 35.94
N THR A 695 -38.27 -45.19 36.53
CA THR A 695 -39.56 -45.81 36.04
C THR A 695 -40.83 -45.08 36.58
N PRO A 696 -41.98 -44.90 35.84
CA PRO A 696 -43.21 -44.17 36.30
C PRO A 696 -44.61 -44.85 36.10
N THR A 697 -45.71 -44.30 36.67
CA THR A 697 -47.19 -44.54 36.40
C THR A 697 -48.11 -43.57 37.23
N HIS A 698 -49.47 -43.57 37.19
CA HIS A 698 -50.39 -42.77 36.32
C HIS A 698 -51.88 -42.71 36.87
N THR A 699 -52.83 -41.98 36.22
CA THR A 699 -54.35 -42.12 36.27
C THR A 699 -55.15 -41.46 37.45
N LEU A 700 -56.44 -41.01 37.39
CA LEU A 700 -57.21 -40.06 36.51
C LEU A 700 -58.69 -39.77 37.00
N THR A 701 -59.21 -38.52 36.87
CA THR A 701 -60.65 -38.05 36.66
C THR A 701 -61.75 -38.17 37.76
N LEU A 702 -62.89 -37.42 37.79
CA LEU A 702 -63.65 -36.41 36.92
C LEU A 702 -64.49 -35.45 37.88
N THR A 703 -65.47 -34.51 37.68
CA THR A 703 -66.46 -33.85 36.72
C THR A 703 -66.85 -32.45 37.33
N GLY A 704 -67.56 -31.40 36.83
CA GLY A 704 -68.30 -30.97 35.59
C GLY A 704 -69.82 -30.63 35.85
N THR A 705 -70.64 -29.80 35.15
CA THR A 705 -70.52 -28.65 34.19
C THR A 705 -71.94 -28.04 33.88
N ILE A 706 -72.18 -26.70 33.87
CA ILE A 706 -73.34 -26.01 33.18
C ILE A 706 -73.01 -24.62 32.57
N THR A 707 -73.83 -24.10 31.63
CA THR A 707 -73.49 -23.03 30.64
C THR A 707 -74.74 -22.31 30.05
N PRO A 708 -74.62 -21.16 29.35
CA PRO A 708 -75.40 -20.92 28.11
C PRO A 708 -74.62 -20.25 26.93
N THR A 709 -75.13 -20.40 25.69
CA THR A 709 -74.52 -19.99 24.39
C THR A 709 -75.00 -18.59 23.91
N GLY A 710 -74.56 -17.97 22.80
CA GLY A 710 -73.70 -18.32 21.64
C GLY A 710 -73.47 -17.07 20.74
N PRO A 711 -73.27 -17.14 19.39
CA PRO A 711 -73.24 -18.30 18.50
C PRO A 711 -71.99 -18.42 17.57
N THR A 712 -72.07 -18.08 16.27
CA THR A 712 -71.42 -18.83 15.13
C THR A 712 -71.49 -17.98 13.82
N PRO A 713 -70.51 -17.96 12.86
CA PRO A 713 -70.00 -19.15 12.15
C PRO A 713 -68.48 -19.32 11.91
N THR A 714 -68.09 -20.60 11.92
CA THR A 714 -66.79 -21.21 11.54
C THR A 714 -66.66 -21.37 10.01
N PRO A 715 -65.43 -21.45 9.43
CA PRO A 715 -64.58 -22.67 9.51
C PRO A 715 -63.04 -22.39 9.58
N THR A 716 -62.11 -23.35 9.64
CA THR A 716 -61.99 -24.67 10.34
C THR A 716 -60.53 -25.18 10.16
N GLY A 717 -59.84 -25.57 11.24
CA GLY A 717 -58.50 -26.21 11.20
C GLY A 717 -57.85 -26.27 12.59
N SER A 718 -57.21 -27.39 12.98
CA SER A 718 -56.85 -27.66 14.40
C SER A 718 -55.65 -28.61 14.59
N LEU A 719 -55.21 -28.76 15.85
CA LEU A 719 -54.28 -29.74 16.48
C LEU A 719 -52.76 -29.39 16.54
N THR A 720 -51.97 -29.76 17.58
CA THR A 720 -52.25 -29.90 19.04
C THR A 720 -50.97 -30.14 19.89
N ARG A 721 -51.00 -29.72 21.17
CA ARG A 721 -50.15 -30.13 22.33
C ARG A 721 -48.64 -29.77 22.45
N THR A 722 -48.28 -29.38 23.69
CA THR A 722 -46.93 -29.42 24.32
C THR A 722 -46.63 -30.80 24.97
N PRO A 723 -45.37 -31.15 25.32
CA PRO A 723 -44.87 -31.02 26.71
C PRO A 723 -43.32 -30.82 26.84
N THR A 724 -42.74 -31.07 28.03
CA THR A 724 -41.29 -31.00 28.38
C THR A 724 -40.87 -32.26 29.21
N ARG A 725 -39.62 -32.62 29.54
CA ARG A 725 -38.35 -31.87 29.80
C ARG A 725 -37.07 -32.66 29.40
N THR A 726 -35.94 -31.93 29.43
CA THR A 726 -34.57 -32.27 29.92
C THR A 726 -34.33 -33.71 30.46
N ILE A 727 -33.22 -34.41 30.15
CA ILE A 727 -32.01 -34.55 31.02
C ILE A 727 -30.79 -35.30 30.37
N THR A 728 -29.58 -34.73 30.54
CA THR A 728 -28.20 -35.28 30.76
C THR A 728 -27.48 -36.31 29.84
N LEU A 729 -26.48 -35.79 29.10
CA LEU A 729 -25.05 -36.21 28.87
C LEU A 729 -24.56 -37.69 28.94
N THR A 730 -23.64 -38.04 28.01
CA THR A 730 -22.36 -38.76 28.37
C THR A 730 -21.19 -38.66 27.34
N ARG A 731 -20.09 -38.01 27.74
CA ARG A 731 -18.64 -38.24 27.49
C ARG A 731 -18.02 -38.63 26.09
N PHE A 732 -17.15 -37.72 25.62
CA PHE A 732 -15.85 -37.90 24.90
C PHE A 732 -15.80 -38.58 23.50
N PRO A 733 -14.72 -38.38 22.69
CA PRO A 733 -13.60 -37.42 22.83
C PRO A 733 -13.51 -36.41 21.66
N THR A 734 -13.24 -35.13 21.94
CA THR A 734 -12.80 -34.17 20.90
C THR A 734 -11.28 -34.06 20.89
N ARG A 735 -10.70 -34.28 19.72
CA ARG A 735 -9.25 -34.36 19.49
C ARG A 735 -8.60 -32.97 19.59
N THR A 736 -7.69 -32.78 20.53
CA THR A 736 -6.81 -31.61 20.58
C THR A 736 -6.08 -31.46 19.25
N ARG A 737 -6.24 -30.32 18.57
CA ARG A 737 -5.34 -29.91 17.48
C ARG A 737 -4.49 -28.76 18.01
N THR A 738 -3.19 -29.03 18.10
CA THR A 738 -2.15 -28.11 18.58
C THR A 738 -2.17 -26.78 17.83
N PRO A 739 -2.01 -25.63 18.53
CA PRO A 739 -1.43 -24.44 17.92
C PRO A 739 -0.02 -24.80 17.48
N ILE A 740 0.32 -24.57 16.21
CA ILE A 740 1.71 -24.66 15.75
C ILE A 740 2.42 -23.42 16.29
N ARG A 741 3.36 -23.60 17.23
CA ARG A 741 4.25 -22.51 17.63
C ARG A 741 5.26 -22.29 16.51
N TYR A 742 5.11 -21.18 15.77
CA TYR A 742 6.24 -20.60 15.05
C TYR A 742 7.26 -20.12 16.07
N ALA A 743 8.42 -20.77 16.09
CA ALA A 743 9.51 -20.41 16.98
C ALA A 743 10.30 -19.24 16.37
N THR A 744 9.89 -18.01 16.65
CA THR A 744 10.73 -16.82 16.40
C THR A 744 11.94 -16.89 17.34
N TYR A 745 13.08 -17.33 16.82
CA TYR A 745 14.35 -17.41 17.55
C TYR A 745 14.94 -16.02 17.81
N TYR A 746 14.41 -15.30 18.80
CA TYR A 746 15.05 -14.11 19.36
C TYR A 746 16.29 -14.52 20.17
N VAL A 747 17.46 -14.53 19.53
CA VAL A 747 18.74 -14.82 20.19
C VAL A 747 19.21 -13.57 20.94
N PHE A 748 18.67 -13.36 22.14
CA PHE A 748 19.23 -12.42 23.11
C PHE A 748 20.66 -12.85 23.48
N ARG A 749 21.67 -12.22 22.87
CA ARG A 749 23.07 -12.31 23.34
C ARG A 749 23.29 -11.22 24.39
N SER A 750 23.19 -11.58 25.66
CA SER A 750 23.72 -10.74 26.74
C SER A 750 25.26 -10.67 26.63
N PRO A 751 25.88 -9.52 26.96
CA PRO A 751 27.33 -9.36 26.87
C PRO A 751 28.04 -9.94 28.10
N THR A 752 28.59 -11.16 27.97
CA THR A 752 29.52 -11.73 28.96
C THR A 752 30.97 -11.46 28.53
N PRO A 753 31.78 -10.72 29.31
CA PRO A 753 33.12 -10.29 28.89
C PRO A 753 34.22 -11.32 29.21
N ALA A 754 35.03 -11.69 28.21
CA ALA A 754 36.31 -12.40 28.36
C ALA A 754 37.15 -12.32 27.06
N PRO A 755 38.48 -12.49 27.09
CA PRO A 755 39.41 -11.69 27.88
C PRO A 755 40.56 -11.10 27.01
N THR A 756 41.28 -10.11 27.54
CA THR A 756 42.37 -9.40 26.85
C THR A 756 43.58 -10.29 26.51
N ARG A 757 44.12 -10.21 25.29
CA ARG A 757 45.53 -10.56 25.01
C ARG A 757 46.15 -9.77 23.85
N THR A 758 47.48 -9.69 23.85
CA THR A 758 48.29 -8.59 23.28
C THR A 758 48.95 -8.85 21.93
N ALA A 759 48.75 -7.92 20.99
CA ALA A 759 49.76 -7.12 20.22
C ALA A 759 50.94 -7.75 19.41
N PHE A 760 51.34 -6.97 18.38
CA PHE A 760 52.57 -7.02 17.54
C PHE A 760 52.69 -8.10 16.42
N PRO A 761 53.46 -7.85 15.32
CA PRO A 761 53.81 -6.57 14.69
C PRO A 761 53.67 -6.50 13.14
N THR A 762 53.46 -5.26 12.66
CA THR A 762 53.93 -4.62 11.40
C THR A 762 54.60 -5.42 10.27
N ARG A 763 54.17 -5.20 9.02
CA ARG A 763 55.11 -5.07 7.88
C ARG A 763 54.63 -4.13 6.77
N THR A 764 55.44 -3.11 6.47
CA THR A 764 55.27 -2.15 5.36
C THR A 764 55.93 -2.66 4.08
N ILE A 765 55.29 -2.50 2.92
CA ILE A 765 55.97 -2.49 1.60
C ILE A 765 55.31 -1.41 0.69
N THR A 766 56.14 -0.60 0.04
CA THR A 766 55.79 0.49 -0.90
C THR A 766 55.66 -0.04 -2.34
N PRO A 767 54.79 0.51 -3.21
CA PRO A 767 54.61 0.00 -4.58
C PRO A 767 55.82 0.21 -5.50
N THR A 768 55.86 -0.53 -6.60
CA THR A 768 56.75 -0.31 -7.77
C THR A 768 56.03 -0.82 -9.03
N ALA A 769 56.16 -0.09 -10.14
CA ALA A 769 55.44 -0.37 -11.39
C ALA A 769 56.30 -1.11 -12.43
N THR A 770 55.65 -1.77 -13.37
CA THR A 770 56.24 -2.28 -14.63
C THR A 770 55.47 -1.70 -15.83
N LEU A 771 56.12 -1.62 -16.99
CA LEU A 771 55.71 -0.73 -18.10
C LEU A 771 55.87 -1.36 -19.49
N PHE A 772 54.90 -1.03 -20.37
CA PHE A 772 54.99 -0.99 -21.85
C PHE A 772 55.22 -2.32 -22.62
N PRO A 773 55.07 -2.35 -23.96
CA PRO A 773 54.57 -1.29 -24.89
C PRO A 773 53.38 -1.70 -25.80
N GLY A 774 52.67 -0.69 -26.35
CA GLY A 774 51.69 -0.87 -27.42
C GLY A 774 51.06 0.45 -27.90
N ALA A 775 51.53 0.99 -29.04
CA ALA A 775 51.09 2.28 -29.61
C ALA A 775 49.91 2.08 -30.62
N LYS A 776 49.13 3.07 -31.08
CA LYS A 776 49.55 4.39 -31.62
C LYS A 776 48.45 5.49 -31.64
N THR A 777 48.86 6.69 -31.25
CA THR A 777 48.59 8.04 -31.82
C THR A 777 47.22 8.43 -32.42
N SER A 778 46.70 9.57 -31.94
CA SER A 778 46.50 10.75 -32.81
C SER A 778 46.93 12.02 -32.04
N THR A 779 47.12 13.17 -32.71
CA THR A 779 47.83 14.35 -32.14
C THR A 779 47.32 15.71 -32.63
N ALA A 780 47.05 16.62 -31.70
CA ALA A 780 47.06 18.08 -31.87
C ALA A 780 47.27 18.72 -30.47
N GLN A 781 48.51 18.95 -30.02
CA GLN A 781 49.22 20.23 -30.13
C GLN A 781 48.37 21.46 -29.76
N ALA A 782 48.63 22.00 -28.56
CA ALA A 782 48.22 23.33 -28.13
C ALA A 782 49.28 24.37 -28.52
N VAL A 783 48.85 25.61 -28.79
CA VAL A 783 49.72 26.78 -28.98
C VAL A 783 49.36 27.81 -27.90
N ASN A 784 50.37 28.39 -27.26
CA ASN A 784 50.21 29.26 -26.10
C ASN A 784 50.45 30.73 -26.49
N THR A 785 49.46 31.61 -26.30
CA THR A 785 49.57 33.07 -26.53
C THR A 785 48.83 33.85 -25.44
N LEU A 786 49.28 35.07 -25.15
CA LEU A 786 49.02 35.80 -23.89
C LEU A 786 48.14 37.05 -24.08
N LEU A 787 47.25 37.27 -23.08
CA LEU A 787 46.68 38.57 -22.64
C LEU A 787 45.70 39.30 -23.61
N PRO A 788 44.88 40.27 -23.12
CA PRO A 788 44.54 40.61 -21.73
C PRO A 788 43.02 40.56 -21.42
N GLN A 789 42.63 40.77 -20.14
CA GLN A 789 41.25 41.00 -19.71
C GLN A 789 40.82 42.48 -19.87
N PRO A 790 39.50 42.77 -19.93
CA PRO A 790 38.89 43.91 -19.26
C PRO A 790 38.36 43.50 -17.88
N SER A 791 38.56 44.34 -16.85
CA SER A 791 38.00 44.16 -15.52
C SER A 791 36.93 45.22 -15.22
N LEU A 792 35.95 44.87 -14.40
CA LEU A 792 34.99 45.81 -13.81
C LEU A 792 35.01 45.64 -12.29
N THR A 793 35.29 46.74 -11.59
CA THR A 793 35.36 46.81 -10.13
C THR A 793 34.26 47.73 -9.65
N LEU A 794 33.45 47.30 -8.68
CA LEU A 794 32.47 48.16 -8.03
C LEU A 794 32.86 48.36 -6.56
N THR A 795 32.98 49.62 -6.13
CA THR A 795 33.43 49.98 -4.79
C THR A 795 32.23 50.33 -3.92
N VAL A 796 32.11 49.70 -2.75
CA VAL A 796 31.11 50.07 -1.73
C VAL A 796 31.83 50.82 -0.60
N THR A 797 31.36 52.02 -0.28
CA THR A 797 31.94 52.87 0.76
C THR A 797 31.13 52.73 2.05
N LEU A 798 31.80 52.55 3.19
CA LEU A 798 31.18 52.53 4.52
C LEU A 798 31.59 53.77 5.32
N THR A 799 30.62 54.44 5.95
CA THR A 799 30.83 55.50 6.96
C THR A 799 29.77 55.37 8.06
N PRO A 800 30.14 55.33 9.35
CA PRO A 800 29.20 55.07 10.46
C PRO A 800 28.80 56.34 11.25
N ALA A 801 27.75 56.26 12.08
CA ALA A 801 27.79 56.47 13.56
C ALA A 801 26.52 57.06 14.23
N SER A 802 26.36 56.66 15.50
CA SER A 802 25.79 57.38 16.67
C SER A 802 24.31 57.79 16.78
N ILE A 803 23.60 57.04 17.63
CA ILE A 803 22.93 57.45 18.89
C ILE A 803 22.20 58.82 18.94
N GLY A 804 20.90 58.79 19.31
CA GLY A 804 20.19 59.92 19.90
C GLY A 804 18.88 59.50 20.60
N GLN A 805 18.71 59.84 21.88
CA GLN A 805 17.44 59.66 22.62
C GLN A 805 16.54 60.89 22.46
N SER A 806 15.21 60.70 22.42
CA SER A 806 14.27 61.62 23.10
C SER A 806 12.89 60.99 23.32
N THR A 807 12.16 61.52 24.30
CA THR A 807 10.85 61.11 24.82
C THR A 807 9.67 61.67 24.02
N GLY A 808 8.51 60.99 24.01
CA GLY A 808 7.26 61.61 23.56
C GLY A 808 5.99 60.73 23.54
N TYR A 809 5.17 60.81 24.59
CA TYR A 809 3.71 60.55 24.57
C TYR A 809 3.02 61.93 24.75
N PRO A 810 1.80 62.19 24.20
CA PRO A 810 0.58 61.68 24.84
C PRO A 810 -0.67 61.41 23.94
N ALA A 811 -1.57 60.58 24.49
CA ALA A 811 -3.05 60.68 24.49
C ALA A 811 -3.89 60.94 23.20
N ALA A 812 -4.56 59.87 22.75
CA ALA A 812 -6.03 59.66 22.78
C ALA A 812 -7.06 60.68 22.21
N GLY A 813 -8.06 60.13 21.49
CA GLY A 813 -9.35 60.75 21.12
C GLY A 813 -9.50 61.08 19.62
N GLY A 814 -10.65 60.88 18.96
CA GLY A 814 -11.91 60.24 19.39
C GLY A 814 -13.01 60.24 18.31
N THR A 815 -13.86 59.21 18.32
CA THR A 815 -15.24 59.12 17.77
C THR A 815 -15.69 59.95 16.53
N ALA A 816 -15.73 59.26 15.37
CA ALA A 816 -16.97 58.82 14.69
C ALA A 816 -17.82 59.74 13.76
N ILE A 817 -18.81 59.05 13.14
CA ILE A 817 -20.07 59.45 12.48
C ILE A 817 -20.07 59.89 10.97
N SER A 818 -20.88 59.16 10.18
CA SER A 818 -21.62 59.56 8.96
C SER A 818 -20.90 59.77 7.61
N SER A 819 -21.58 59.64 6.45
CA SER A 819 -22.64 58.69 5.98
C SER A 819 -23.03 58.95 4.51
N LEU A 820 -23.67 57.95 3.87
CA LEU A 820 -24.48 57.99 2.62
C LEU A 820 -23.79 58.41 1.30
N GLY A 821 -24.15 57.74 0.19
CA GLY A 821 -23.58 58.03 -1.14
C GLY A 821 -23.99 57.13 -2.33
N THR A 822 -25.16 56.49 -2.30
CA THR A 822 -25.77 55.77 -3.46
C THR A 822 -27.10 56.44 -3.84
N PRO A 823 -27.54 56.42 -5.13
CA PRO A 823 -28.31 55.27 -5.66
C PRO A 823 -28.22 55.04 -7.21
N ALA A 824 -29.08 54.15 -7.71
CA ALA A 824 -29.38 53.80 -9.13
C ALA A 824 -28.28 53.00 -9.90
N ASP A 825 -28.40 51.73 -10.31
CA ASP A 825 -29.52 50.76 -10.59
C ASP A 825 -30.09 50.78 -12.01
N GLU A 826 -29.95 49.65 -12.75
CA GLU A 826 -31.01 49.05 -13.58
C GLU A 826 -30.75 47.58 -14.01
N THR A 827 -31.66 46.69 -13.61
CA THR A 827 -32.16 45.46 -14.30
C THR A 827 -31.25 44.29 -14.73
N LEU A 828 -31.27 43.25 -13.91
CA LEU A 828 -31.92 41.93 -14.16
C LEU A 828 -31.91 41.26 -15.56
N SER A 829 -31.48 40.00 -15.56
CA SER A 829 -32.19 38.89 -16.24
C SER A 829 -31.98 37.59 -15.45
N SER A 830 -33.02 36.75 -15.33
CA SER A 830 -32.99 35.51 -14.53
C SER A 830 -33.61 34.33 -15.27
N ALA A 831 -33.09 33.13 -15.00
CA ALA A 831 -33.64 31.87 -15.49
C ALA A 831 -33.74 30.88 -14.33
N THR A 832 -34.96 30.39 -14.07
CA THR A 832 -35.27 29.51 -12.94
C THR A 832 -35.84 28.20 -13.47
N HIS A 833 -35.37 27.06 -12.96
CA HIS A 833 -35.98 25.76 -13.21
C HIS A 833 -36.40 25.09 -11.91
N THR A 834 -37.66 24.62 -11.88
CA THR A 834 -38.32 24.10 -10.68
C THR A 834 -39.12 22.84 -11.02
N ALA A 835 -38.71 21.68 -10.50
CA ALA A 835 -39.49 20.43 -10.42
C ALA A 835 -38.66 19.35 -9.69
N ALA A 836 -39.23 18.36 -9.00
CA ALA A 836 -40.52 18.27 -8.31
C ALA A 836 -40.43 17.10 -7.30
N SER A 837 -41.16 17.15 -6.20
CA SER A 837 -41.13 16.09 -5.17
C SER A 837 -42.21 15.03 -5.37
N THR A 838 -41.82 13.75 -5.45
CA THR A 838 -42.73 12.60 -5.32
C THR A 838 -42.28 11.72 -4.16
N GLY A 839 -43.14 11.54 -3.15
CA GLY A 839 -42.83 10.76 -1.96
C GLY A 839 -42.99 9.25 -2.14
N GLY A 840 -42.16 8.48 -1.44
CA GLY A 840 -42.27 7.02 -1.32
C GLY A 840 -41.83 6.55 0.06
N THR A 841 -42.70 5.85 0.77
CA THR A 841 -42.47 5.41 2.16
C THR A 841 -41.64 4.12 2.20
N VAL A 842 -40.51 4.13 2.92
CA VAL A 842 -39.72 2.92 3.18
C VAL A 842 -39.36 2.84 4.68
N THR A 843 -39.34 1.62 5.21
CA THR A 843 -39.23 1.28 6.64
C THR A 843 -37.80 1.29 7.18
N SER A 844 -37.65 1.50 8.49
CA SER A 844 -36.37 1.41 9.23
C SER A 844 -35.63 0.10 9.00
N GLY A 845 -34.38 0.17 8.55
CA GLY A 845 -33.44 -0.95 8.47
C GLY A 845 -32.45 -0.96 9.64
N VAL A 846 -32.09 -2.15 10.12
CA VAL A 846 -31.09 -2.34 11.20
C VAL A 846 -29.68 -2.28 10.62
N LEU A 847 -28.73 -1.70 11.37
CA LEU A 847 -27.31 -1.65 11.01
C LEU A 847 -26.72 -3.07 10.82
N PRO A 848 -26.05 -3.37 9.70
CA PRO A 848 -25.40 -4.66 9.49
C PRO A 848 -24.12 -4.76 10.32
N GLY A 849 -24.02 -5.81 11.13
CA GLY A 849 -22.78 -6.16 11.83
C GLY A 849 -21.74 -6.79 10.90
N GLU A 850 -20.48 -6.55 11.25
CA GLU A 850 -19.24 -7.15 10.75
C GLU A 850 -19.39 -8.59 10.19
N GLN A 851 -19.06 -8.79 8.90
CA GLN A 851 -19.01 -10.11 8.27
C GLN A 851 -17.61 -10.50 7.83
N ALA A 852 -17.13 -11.65 8.31
CA ALA A 852 -15.88 -12.25 7.88
C ALA A 852 -15.96 -12.77 6.42
N PRO A 853 -14.83 -12.80 5.67
CA PRO A 853 -14.84 -13.06 4.23
C PRO A 853 -15.36 -14.46 3.85
N ALA A 854 -16.26 -14.50 2.86
CA ALA A 854 -17.09 -15.65 2.50
C ALA A 854 -16.33 -16.91 1.99
N ILE A 855 -15.02 -16.79 1.72
CA ILE A 855 -14.18 -17.84 1.13
C ILE A 855 -14.05 -19.07 2.05
N MET A 856 -13.94 -18.87 3.37
CA MET A 856 -13.72 -19.99 4.32
C MET A 856 -14.92 -20.93 4.47
N THR A 857 -16.13 -20.48 4.11
CA THR A 857 -17.38 -21.23 4.35
C THR A 857 -17.64 -22.29 3.28
N PHE A 858 -17.14 -22.09 2.06
CA PHE A 858 -17.29 -23.05 0.94
C PHE A 858 -16.48 -24.33 1.17
N GLY A 859 -15.18 -24.18 1.47
CA GLY A 859 -14.25 -25.32 1.61
C GLY A 859 -14.67 -26.31 2.71
N LYS A 860 -15.14 -25.81 3.87
CA LYS A 860 -15.60 -26.66 4.97
C LYS A 860 -16.86 -27.48 4.64
N ARG A 861 -17.76 -26.97 3.78
CA ARG A 861 -19.02 -27.65 3.43
C ARG A 861 -18.83 -28.70 2.33
N ASN A 862 -17.88 -28.50 1.43
CA ASN A 862 -17.73 -29.30 0.21
C ASN A 862 -16.59 -30.33 0.25
N TRP A 863 -15.76 -30.34 1.31
CA TRP A 863 -14.62 -31.25 1.48
C TRP A 863 -14.89 -32.75 1.19
N PRO A 864 -16.03 -33.37 1.58
CA PRO A 864 -16.30 -34.78 1.26
C PRO A 864 -16.43 -35.04 -0.25
N TRP A 865 -16.98 -34.08 -1.00
CA TRP A 865 -17.13 -34.18 -2.46
C TRP A 865 -15.79 -34.01 -3.18
N ILE A 866 -14.93 -33.11 -2.68
CA ILE A 866 -13.58 -32.90 -3.20
C ILE A 866 -12.74 -34.18 -3.07
N LEU A 867 -12.78 -34.84 -1.90
CA LEU A 867 -12.11 -36.14 -1.71
C LEU A 867 -12.71 -37.25 -2.59
N GLY A 868 -14.03 -37.24 -2.82
CA GLY A 868 -14.68 -38.18 -3.74
C GLY A 868 -14.23 -38.03 -5.19
N LEU A 869 -14.12 -36.79 -5.68
CA LEU A 869 -13.62 -36.47 -7.01
C LEU A 869 -12.14 -36.85 -7.19
N LEU A 870 -11.29 -36.49 -6.21
CA LEU A 870 -9.86 -36.79 -6.25
C LEU A 870 -9.59 -38.32 -6.18
N GLY A 871 -10.43 -39.06 -5.43
CA GLY A 871 -10.43 -40.52 -5.44
C GLY A 871 -10.85 -41.13 -6.80
N LEU A 872 -11.86 -40.54 -7.47
CA LEU A 872 -12.26 -40.94 -8.82
C LEU A 872 -11.13 -40.72 -9.84
N GLU A 873 -10.48 -39.55 -9.76
CA GLU A 873 -9.39 -39.16 -10.65
C GLU A 873 -8.19 -40.12 -10.53
N LEU A 874 -7.74 -40.43 -9.31
CA LEU A 874 -6.67 -41.41 -9.07
C LEU A 874 -7.01 -42.81 -9.61
N VAL A 875 -8.27 -43.24 -9.52
CA VAL A 875 -8.72 -44.51 -10.12
C VAL A 875 -8.68 -44.46 -11.65
N THR A 876 -9.06 -43.33 -12.28
CA THR A 876 -8.95 -43.19 -13.74
C THR A 876 -7.50 -43.14 -14.23
N VAL A 877 -6.61 -42.40 -13.55
CA VAL A 877 -5.17 -42.34 -13.87
C VAL A 877 -4.52 -43.72 -13.71
N GLY A 878 -4.81 -44.44 -12.62
CA GLY A 878 -4.34 -45.81 -12.42
C GLY A 878 -4.86 -46.79 -13.49
N GLY A 879 -6.13 -46.67 -13.88
CA GLY A 879 -6.72 -47.46 -14.97
C GLY A 879 -6.06 -47.20 -16.33
N VAL A 880 -5.80 -45.94 -16.66
CA VAL A 880 -5.10 -45.52 -17.89
C VAL A 880 -3.65 -46.03 -17.88
N ALA A 881 -2.91 -45.90 -16.77
CA ALA A 881 -1.55 -46.41 -16.66
C ALA A 881 -1.48 -47.93 -16.87
N ILE A 882 -2.42 -48.70 -16.28
CA ILE A 882 -2.51 -50.16 -16.48
C ILE A 882 -2.90 -50.50 -17.93
N TYR A 883 -3.79 -49.73 -18.56
CA TYR A 883 -4.17 -49.91 -19.97
C TYR A 883 -2.98 -49.68 -20.92
N LEU A 884 -2.27 -48.56 -20.76
CA LEU A 884 -1.11 -48.20 -21.58
C LEU A 884 0.04 -49.19 -21.39
N SER A 885 0.25 -49.67 -20.16
CA SER A 885 1.26 -50.70 -19.88
C SER A 885 0.92 -52.03 -20.55
N LYS A 886 -0.35 -52.47 -20.51
CA LYS A 886 -0.83 -53.64 -21.27
C LYS A 886 -0.79 -53.47 -22.80
N ARG A 887 -0.72 -52.24 -23.30
CA ARG A 887 -0.49 -51.93 -24.72
C ARG A 887 0.99 -51.84 -25.11
N GLY A 888 1.92 -51.98 -24.16
CA GLY A 888 3.36 -51.79 -24.40
C GLY A 888 3.78 -50.33 -24.55
N LEU A 889 2.88 -49.37 -24.28
CA LEU A 889 3.10 -47.93 -24.44
C LEU A 889 3.61 -47.25 -23.15
N LEU A 890 3.70 -47.99 -22.03
CA LEU A 890 4.16 -47.45 -20.75
C LEU A 890 4.88 -48.53 -19.91
N THR A 891 6.20 -48.40 -19.78
CA THR A 891 7.05 -49.25 -18.91
C THR A 891 7.16 -48.64 -17.51
N ILE A 892 6.47 -49.23 -16.54
CA ILE A 892 6.53 -48.81 -15.14
C ILE A 892 7.67 -49.58 -14.43
N PRO A 893 8.74 -48.91 -13.96
CA PRO A 893 9.85 -49.59 -13.29
C PRO A 893 9.47 -50.04 -11.88
N MET A 894 9.39 -51.36 -11.65
CA MET A 894 9.24 -51.90 -10.30
C MET A 894 10.59 -51.96 -9.57
N PRO A 895 10.70 -51.50 -8.31
CA PRO A 895 11.94 -51.57 -7.55
C PRO A 895 12.28 -53.02 -7.19
N THR A 896 13.47 -53.48 -7.61
CA THR A 896 13.95 -54.84 -7.35
C THR A 896 14.28 -55.05 -5.87
N ARG A 897 13.74 -56.10 -5.26
CA ARG A 897 14.10 -56.50 -3.88
C ARG A 897 15.58 -56.90 -3.82
N ARG A 898 16.40 -56.03 -3.21
CA ARG A 898 17.79 -56.34 -2.85
C ARG A 898 17.78 -57.49 -1.83
N LYS A 899 18.26 -58.68 -2.20
CA LYS A 899 18.50 -59.76 -1.23
C LYS A 899 19.58 -59.27 -0.25
N LYS A 900 19.31 -59.39 1.05
CA LYS A 900 20.30 -59.16 2.11
C LYS A 900 20.97 -60.51 2.38
N GLY A 901 22.30 -60.58 2.24
CA GLY A 901 23.08 -61.75 2.66
C GLY A 901 23.27 -61.78 4.19
N THR A 902 23.58 -62.96 4.70
CA THR A 902 23.95 -63.25 6.08
C THR A 902 25.13 -64.22 6.06
N GLU A 903 26.11 -63.98 6.93
CA GLU A 903 27.29 -64.81 7.21
C GLU A 903 28.27 -65.05 6.01
N ASP A 904 29.59 -65.00 6.16
CA ASP A 904 30.45 -64.63 7.31
C ASP A 904 31.23 -63.33 7.03
#